data_AF-A0A077EHR4-F1
#
_entry.id   AF-A0A077EHR4-F1
#
_cell.length_a   1.000
_cell.length_b   1.000
_cell.length_c   1.000
_cell.angle_alpha   90.00
_cell.angle_beta   90.00
_cell.angle_gamma   90.00
#
_symmetry.space_group_name_H-M   'P 1'
#
loop_
_entity.id
_entity.type
_entity.pdbx_description
1 polymer ?
#
loop_
_entity_poly.entity_id
_entity_poly.type
_entity_poly.pdbx_seq_one_letter_code
_entity_poly.pdbx_strand_id
1 'polypeptide(L)'
;MVKKSIFSEVFLSKFLYDFKLSTVPNIRRIKDVVDSLIKELESGKLSSLKEEEIKSRFVTSFFGDILSFNYGNANAWMLREEKKSLTDGTKPDAVLGYFYADKEKDEVRVVIEVKDANTKLDEKQKREKNISPVEQAFGYAHKTGGNCNWVIVTNINEIRFYSAQDSSCFQVYMLKELNDESKLKELLFLFHKDRFIKHDLLEKSNTDKLFELSKLKSKTEGEYLHIIDKMYYSLKRFEEFGFVDPDYLASIKPFNILDEYVWHYHDFKLFTINPEIYNLLTQITINEQEISFSDSLKEELKGFDVNEAIEKLKWSFKFLNKCLITEIHAVRDYELEVKPQKNVIKPPKTHIFSCKEDNIIKMNIDLLSTNIDCDCLICNYRNFDFDRFIRKLKQAEGNLDHNSIEHAFGNFLVSSNDYRTPYFILNEIRNTTKSTPEKSVTYFLATLNSTFLYNLIEMSEIDDTEEIRSHIRAIDLDKLLYNELEFYIERELLEYLKKVKDDDIIHKVQDNVESLLEQVNKLKKLIDDGGWQSGPNYAYNLLVNYEKCFKHHYNNSIFYVKFDRYKKISRLILQALLISYNTPGYGLVTFNDFILTESILHIPSSKLQEILSEQETIDVDNNSVEKLLSKLKNLLYSYVQTGFFNDFTKNDIVTVQLENWDFAQLYTTIFTNIFTILSRINVTKEQFAPVVKPLIGFLDNEDKLAHYNLREFENFVIKKGNLFDDYDLESILNIAIRRDKMYNNKYEGIIRNIPKAFLKHKPQYQYSNRNLVSKLLLNCEREDGTFKNYRNTINLAKIANEPCRQILRKAFTDFLDNEFDDEFYALLLHAGILRFDEGVYFEKYLSQINAEVNHRTFKLGNVKPISTSFINFILLKSKLKIDAELECFDKLEDLNAFESWLLNPKKFDYRFFDSDWLIVLSEYPTFLERLANIDDIATAAEERLEREYNASLAEIKYRYLMSSSQTTKEN
;
A
#
# COMPACT_ATOMS: atom_id res chain seq x y z
N MET A 1 -5.65 52.84 -31.89
CA MET A 1 -6.33 51.59 -31.48
C MET A 1 -5.39 50.86 -30.55
N VAL A 2 -5.81 50.58 -29.31
CA VAL A 2 -5.07 49.70 -28.40
C VAL A 2 -5.04 48.32 -29.05
N LYS A 3 -3.86 47.88 -29.50
CA LYS A 3 -3.71 46.63 -30.28
C LYS A 3 -3.91 45.44 -29.36
N LYS A 4 -4.76 44.49 -29.76
CA LYS A 4 -5.15 43.32 -28.95
C LYS A 4 -4.21 42.15 -29.28
N SER A 5 -3.48 41.68 -28.27
CA SER A 5 -2.61 40.50 -28.39
C SER A 5 -3.44 39.23 -28.57
N ILE A 6 -2.93 38.24 -29.33
CA ILE A 6 -3.58 36.91 -29.44
C ILE A 6 -3.61 36.21 -28.07
N PHE A 7 -2.56 36.39 -27.30
CA PHE A 7 -2.43 35.87 -25.96
C PHE A 7 -2.19 37.03 -24.98
N SER A 8 -3.03 37.17 -23.95
CA SER A 8 -2.79 38.17 -22.91
C SER A 8 -1.57 37.79 -22.06
N GLU A 9 -0.86 38.77 -21.52
CA GLU A 9 0.28 38.51 -20.62
C GLU A 9 -0.16 37.67 -19.40
N VAL A 10 -1.35 37.96 -18.86
CA VAL A 10 -1.95 37.20 -17.75
C VAL A 10 -2.18 35.73 -18.15
N PHE A 11 -2.71 35.47 -19.35
CA PHE A 11 -2.91 34.12 -19.85
C PHE A 11 -1.58 33.38 -20.01
N LEU A 12 -0.59 33.99 -20.66
CA LEU A 12 0.71 33.35 -20.93
C LEU A 12 1.54 33.13 -19.67
N SER A 13 1.48 34.03 -18.69
CA SER A 13 2.28 33.93 -17.46
C SER A 13 2.09 32.59 -16.75
N LYS A 14 0.89 32.01 -16.81
CA LYS A 14 0.53 30.71 -16.23
C LYS A 14 1.32 29.55 -16.84
N PHE A 15 1.62 29.62 -18.13
CA PHE A 15 2.35 28.58 -18.85
C PHE A 15 3.85 28.86 -18.93
N LEU A 16 4.22 30.14 -18.99
CA LEU A 16 5.62 30.53 -19.07
C LEU A 16 6.36 30.27 -17.77
N TYR A 17 5.72 30.28 -16.60
CA TYR A 17 6.41 30.09 -15.32
C TYR A 17 7.36 28.87 -15.31
N ASP A 18 6.90 27.70 -15.75
CA ASP A 18 7.68 26.45 -15.74
C ASP A 18 8.55 26.20 -16.98
N PHE A 19 8.33 26.95 -18.07
CA PHE A 19 9.10 26.75 -19.29
C PHE A 19 10.54 27.25 -19.09
N LYS A 20 11.51 26.34 -19.06
CA LYS A 20 12.92 26.72 -18.91
C LYS A 20 13.57 26.82 -20.29
N LEU A 21 14.18 27.96 -20.63
CA LEU A 21 14.93 28.10 -21.88
C LEU A 21 16.01 27.04 -22.06
N SER A 22 16.56 26.51 -20.96
CA SER A 22 17.55 25.44 -20.98
C SER A 22 17.04 24.12 -21.57
N THR A 23 15.72 23.89 -21.67
CA THR A 23 15.16 22.69 -22.32
C THR A 23 15.05 22.83 -23.83
N VAL A 24 15.22 24.04 -24.38
CA VAL A 24 15.21 24.26 -25.83
C VAL A 24 16.54 23.80 -26.43
N PRO A 25 16.54 22.89 -27.42
CA PRO A 25 17.76 22.45 -28.09
C PRO A 25 18.53 23.64 -28.69
N ASN A 26 19.86 23.62 -28.59
CA ASN A 26 20.74 24.65 -29.15
C ASN A 26 20.50 26.09 -28.65
N ILE A 27 19.92 26.26 -27.46
CA ILE A 27 19.60 27.60 -26.91
C ILE A 27 20.78 28.59 -26.91
N ARG A 28 22.02 28.14 -26.71
CA ARG A 28 23.21 29.00 -26.80
C ARG A 28 23.38 29.58 -28.20
N ARG A 29 23.32 28.73 -29.24
CA ARG A 29 23.38 29.16 -30.64
C ARG A 29 22.21 30.07 -30.99
N ILE A 30 21.01 29.79 -30.49
CA ILE A 30 19.84 30.65 -30.68
C ILE A 30 20.12 32.06 -30.12
N LYS A 31 20.61 32.15 -28.88
CA LYS A 31 21.00 33.43 -28.26
C LYS A 31 22.08 34.15 -29.08
N ASP A 32 23.09 33.44 -29.57
CA ASP A 32 24.14 34.02 -30.44
C ASP A 32 23.60 34.60 -31.76
N VAL A 33 22.64 33.90 -32.40
CA VAL A 33 22.00 34.37 -33.63
C VAL A 33 21.12 35.59 -33.38
N VAL A 34 20.35 35.59 -32.28
CA VAL A 34 19.55 36.75 -31.84
C VAL A 34 20.47 37.96 -31.62
N ASP A 35 21.53 37.80 -30.83
CA ASP A 35 22.52 38.85 -30.57
C ASP A 35 23.15 39.40 -31.85
N SER A 36 23.47 38.51 -32.81
CA SER A 36 24.03 38.91 -34.10
C SER A 36 23.03 39.76 -34.90
N LEU A 37 21.75 39.37 -34.94
CA LEU A 37 20.71 40.12 -35.66
C LEU A 37 20.46 41.48 -35.00
N ILE A 38 20.48 41.56 -33.66
CA ILE A 38 20.31 42.81 -32.92
C ILE A 38 21.48 43.77 -33.19
N LYS A 39 22.73 43.30 -33.12
CA LYS A 39 23.91 44.13 -33.43
C LYS A 39 23.86 44.70 -34.85
N GLU A 40 23.38 43.91 -35.81
CA GLU A 40 23.22 44.38 -37.19
C GLU A 40 22.10 45.41 -37.33
N LEU A 41 20.99 45.25 -36.60
CA LEU A 41 19.92 46.24 -36.54
C LEU A 41 20.44 47.57 -35.96
N GLU A 42 21.15 47.51 -34.83
CA GLU A 42 21.69 48.68 -34.12
C GLU A 42 22.78 49.41 -34.91
N SER A 43 23.60 48.66 -35.66
CA SER A 43 24.61 49.24 -36.55
C SER A 43 24.02 49.98 -37.77
N GLY A 44 22.70 49.90 -38.00
CA GLY A 44 22.03 50.43 -39.18
C GLY A 44 22.26 49.59 -40.46
N LYS A 45 23.03 48.50 -40.37
CA LYS A 45 23.32 47.60 -41.49
C LYS A 45 22.02 47.04 -42.08
N LEU A 46 21.11 46.51 -41.25
CA LEU A 46 19.84 45.96 -41.73
C LEU A 46 18.94 47.02 -42.38
N SER A 47 19.00 48.27 -41.91
CA SER A 47 18.24 49.40 -42.49
C SER A 47 18.83 49.92 -43.80
N SER A 48 20.08 49.62 -44.11
CA SER A 48 20.78 50.04 -45.33
C SER A 48 20.65 49.06 -46.50
N LEU A 49 20.25 47.81 -46.22
CA LEU A 49 20.11 46.74 -47.22
C LEU A 49 18.77 46.82 -47.94
N LYS A 50 18.74 46.43 -49.22
CA LYS A 50 17.49 46.32 -49.98
C LYS A 50 16.67 45.12 -49.52
N GLU A 51 15.34 45.17 -49.74
CA GLU A 51 14.39 44.09 -49.43
C GLU A 51 14.92 42.71 -49.91
N GLU A 52 15.37 42.61 -51.16
CA GLU A 52 15.87 41.36 -51.75
C GLU A 52 17.17 40.84 -51.11
N GLU A 53 18.03 41.73 -50.60
CA GLU A 53 19.35 41.36 -50.03
C GLU A 53 19.22 40.78 -48.62
N ILE A 54 18.20 41.19 -47.88
CA ILE A 54 18.02 40.83 -46.46
C ILE A 54 17.01 39.70 -46.25
N LYS A 55 16.05 39.54 -47.17
CA LYS A 55 14.94 38.58 -47.05
C LYS A 55 15.37 37.15 -46.76
N SER A 56 16.11 36.53 -47.69
CA SER A 56 16.50 35.12 -47.56
C SER A 56 17.35 34.87 -46.31
N ARG A 57 18.26 35.80 -46.00
CA ARG A 57 19.10 35.72 -44.80
C ARG A 57 18.29 35.83 -43.52
N PHE A 58 17.35 36.79 -43.44
CA PHE A 58 16.50 36.93 -42.26
C PHE A 58 15.59 35.70 -42.09
N VAL A 59 15.01 35.20 -43.18
CA VAL A 59 14.13 34.04 -43.17
C VAL A 59 14.84 32.81 -42.61
N THR A 60 16.04 32.52 -43.13
CA THR A 60 16.87 31.39 -42.66
C THR A 60 17.37 31.60 -41.22
N SER A 61 17.78 32.82 -40.85
CA SER A 61 18.27 33.08 -39.48
C SER A 61 17.16 33.03 -38.43
N PHE A 62 16.01 33.64 -38.70
CA PHE A 62 14.92 33.73 -37.73
C PHE A 62 14.05 32.48 -37.71
N PHE A 63 13.45 32.10 -38.84
CA PHE A 63 12.58 30.93 -38.87
C PHE A 63 13.38 29.63 -38.86
N GLY A 64 14.53 29.62 -39.56
CA GLY A 64 15.39 28.44 -39.62
C GLY A 64 16.19 28.21 -38.34
N ASP A 65 17.03 29.16 -37.95
CA ASP A 65 17.99 28.95 -36.85
C ASP A 65 17.42 29.29 -35.46
N ILE A 66 16.57 30.32 -35.31
CA ILE A 66 15.96 30.69 -34.01
C ILE A 66 14.76 29.79 -33.69
N LEU A 67 13.82 29.60 -34.63
CA LEU A 67 12.64 28.76 -34.43
C LEU A 67 12.83 27.28 -34.83
N SER A 68 14.04 26.94 -35.30
CA SER A 68 14.49 25.58 -35.65
C SER A 68 13.78 24.91 -36.84
N PHE A 69 13.12 25.65 -37.73
CA PHE A 69 12.50 25.06 -38.94
C PHE A 69 13.57 24.67 -39.97
N ASN A 70 13.77 23.38 -40.19
CA ASN A 70 14.84 22.93 -41.09
C ASN A 70 14.61 23.37 -42.55
N TYR A 71 15.70 23.77 -43.22
CA TYR A 71 15.70 24.19 -44.63
C TYR A 71 16.75 23.47 -45.50
N GLY A 72 17.63 22.66 -44.88
CA GLY A 72 18.81 22.07 -45.56
C GLY A 72 18.78 20.57 -45.84
N ASN A 73 17.70 19.84 -45.50
CA ASN A 73 17.62 18.39 -45.73
C ASN A 73 17.01 18.10 -47.12
N ALA A 74 17.71 17.31 -47.93
CA ALA A 74 17.36 17.05 -49.33
C ALA A 74 16.06 16.25 -49.54
N ASN A 75 15.60 15.47 -48.56
CA ASN A 75 14.44 14.58 -48.71
C ASN A 75 13.17 15.10 -48.03
N ALA A 76 13.31 15.86 -46.94
CA ALA A 76 12.18 16.48 -46.23
C ALA A 76 12.65 17.74 -45.46
N TRP A 77 11.96 18.85 -45.65
CA TRP A 77 12.28 20.13 -45.00
C TRP A 77 10.99 20.88 -44.60
N MET A 78 11.11 21.85 -43.69
CA MET A 78 9.98 22.54 -43.07
C MET A 78 9.89 24.03 -43.37
N LEU A 79 10.95 24.62 -43.93
CA LEU A 79 10.98 26.02 -44.36
C LEU A 79 11.29 26.09 -45.86
N ARG A 80 10.46 26.80 -46.63
CA ARG A 80 10.66 26.99 -48.07
C ARG A 80 10.43 28.44 -48.48
N GLU A 81 11.38 29.01 -49.22
CA GLU A 81 11.26 30.35 -49.80
C GLU A 81 10.49 30.32 -51.14
N GLU A 82 9.79 31.41 -51.44
CA GLU A 82 9.20 31.70 -52.75
C GLU A 82 8.28 30.61 -53.36
N LYS A 83 7.55 29.86 -52.51
CA LYS A 83 6.66 28.80 -52.97
C LYS A 83 5.47 29.38 -53.76
N LYS A 84 5.35 29.05 -55.04
CA LYS A 84 4.22 29.46 -55.88
C LYS A 84 2.91 28.80 -55.43
N SER A 85 1.86 29.60 -55.31
CA SER A 85 0.48 29.15 -55.15
C SER A 85 0.03 28.32 -56.36
N LEU A 86 -0.75 27.26 -56.10
CA LEU A 86 -1.36 26.44 -57.13
C LEU A 86 -2.53 27.16 -57.84
N THR A 87 -3.12 28.19 -57.24
CA THR A 87 -4.34 28.84 -57.74
C THR A 87 -4.08 29.94 -58.78
N ASP A 88 -3.06 30.77 -58.59
CA ASP A 88 -2.81 31.94 -59.45
C ASP A 88 -1.31 32.23 -59.70
N GLY A 89 -0.41 31.36 -59.24
CA GLY A 89 1.03 31.51 -59.40
C GLY A 89 1.67 32.62 -58.54
N THR A 90 0.90 33.30 -57.69
CA THR A 90 1.45 34.27 -56.73
C THR A 90 2.22 33.56 -55.62
N LYS A 91 3.27 34.19 -55.07
CA LYS A 91 4.17 33.58 -54.10
C LYS A 91 4.33 34.46 -52.85
N PRO A 92 4.13 33.94 -51.62
CA PRO A 92 4.65 34.58 -50.41
C PRO A 92 6.19 34.52 -50.40
N ASP A 93 6.81 35.37 -49.57
CA ASP A 93 8.27 35.39 -49.43
C ASP A 93 8.80 34.06 -48.86
N ALA A 94 8.13 33.50 -47.84
CA ALA A 94 8.44 32.18 -47.32
C ALA A 94 7.19 31.46 -46.77
N VAL A 95 7.30 30.14 -46.59
CA VAL A 95 6.27 29.30 -45.98
C VAL A 95 6.89 28.30 -45.00
N LEU A 96 6.14 27.97 -43.95
CA LEU A 96 6.44 26.86 -43.04
C LEU A 96 5.43 25.73 -43.24
N GLY A 97 5.90 24.50 -43.13
CA GLY A 97 5.05 23.32 -43.30
C GLY A 97 5.87 22.04 -43.42
N TYR A 98 5.40 21.09 -44.23
CA TYR A 98 6.11 19.84 -44.49
C TYR A 98 6.28 19.69 -45.99
N PHE A 99 7.53 19.73 -46.45
CA PHE A 99 7.87 19.73 -47.87
C PHE A 99 8.73 18.53 -48.21
N TYR A 100 8.53 17.99 -49.40
CA TYR A 100 9.19 16.78 -49.88
C TYR A 100 9.73 16.97 -51.29
N ALA A 101 10.61 16.07 -51.72
CA ALA A 101 11.02 16.01 -53.12
C ALA A 101 9.81 15.83 -54.07
N ASP A 102 8.82 15.05 -53.62
CA ASP A 102 7.52 14.90 -54.26
C ASP A 102 6.58 16.05 -53.86
N LYS A 103 6.41 17.01 -54.77
CA LYS A 103 5.69 18.27 -54.52
C LYS A 103 4.19 18.09 -54.28
N GLU A 104 3.59 16.95 -54.67
CA GLU A 104 2.17 16.70 -54.41
C GLU A 104 1.90 16.46 -52.91
N LYS A 105 2.94 16.06 -52.15
CA LYS A 105 2.87 15.84 -50.71
C LYS A 105 3.16 17.10 -49.89
N ASP A 106 3.50 18.20 -50.55
CA ASP A 106 3.83 19.41 -49.85
C ASP A 106 2.61 19.98 -49.11
N GLU A 107 2.83 20.36 -47.86
CA GLU A 107 1.81 20.99 -47.05
C GLU A 107 2.29 22.33 -46.49
N VAL A 108 1.47 23.38 -46.66
CA VAL A 108 1.72 24.70 -46.09
C VAL A 108 0.86 24.90 -44.86
N ARG A 109 1.49 25.22 -43.73
CA ARG A 109 0.84 25.49 -42.43
C ARG A 109 0.89 26.97 -42.05
N VAL A 110 1.92 27.69 -42.54
CA VAL A 110 2.16 29.11 -42.23
C VAL A 110 2.67 29.82 -43.47
N VAL A 111 2.17 31.03 -43.71
CA VAL A 111 2.70 31.95 -44.74
C VAL A 111 3.46 33.11 -44.10
N ILE A 112 4.54 33.55 -44.72
CA ILE A 112 5.43 34.60 -44.22
C ILE A 112 5.60 35.67 -45.31
N GLU A 113 5.32 36.92 -44.96
CA GLU A 113 5.61 38.11 -45.77
C GLU A 113 6.66 38.97 -45.06
N VAL A 114 7.73 39.33 -45.78
CA VAL A 114 8.90 40.05 -45.26
C VAL A 114 9.08 41.37 -46.00
N LYS A 115 9.32 42.46 -45.26
CA LYS A 115 9.62 43.80 -45.79
C LYS A 115 10.95 44.31 -45.26
N ASP A 116 11.45 45.38 -45.87
CA ASP A 116 12.64 46.09 -45.39
C ASP A 116 12.36 46.77 -44.04
N ALA A 117 13.43 47.07 -43.30
CA ALA A 117 13.36 47.57 -41.92
C ALA A 117 12.56 48.88 -41.73
N ASN A 118 12.39 49.68 -42.78
CA ASN A 118 11.72 50.98 -42.70
C ASN A 118 10.24 50.91 -43.12
N THR A 119 9.78 49.77 -43.63
CA THR A 119 8.40 49.61 -44.08
C THR A 119 7.43 49.51 -42.90
N LYS A 120 6.35 50.31 -42.97
CA LYS A 120 5.24 50.21 -42.02
C LYS A 120 4.25 49.12 -42.47
N LEU A 121 4.02 48.14 -41.61
CA LEU A 121 3.26 46.93 -41.94
C LEU A 121 1.77 47.15 -42.21
N ASP A 122 1.19 48.21 -41.63
CA ASP A 122 -0.25 48.51 -41.73
C ASP A 122 -0.57 49.56 -42.82
N GLU A 123 0.44 50.28 -43.35
CA GLU A 123 0.22 51.31 -44.36
C GLU A 123 0.11 50.70 -45.77
N LYS A 124 -0.81 51.23 -46.57
CA LYS A 124 -0.97 50.81 -47.97
C LYS A 124 0.25 51.22 -48.79
N GLN A 125 0.75 50.29 -49.58
CA GLN A 125 1.91 50.53 -50.42
C GLN A 125 1.52 51.33 -51.67
N LYS A 126 2.34 52.33 -52.05
CA LYS A 126 2.18 53.09 -53.30
C LYS A 126 2.62 52.28 -54.52
N ARG A 127 1.91 51.19 -54.83
CA ARG A 127 2.12 50.30 -55.99
C ARG A 127 0.79 50.06 -56.73
N GLU A 128 0.80 49.39 -57.89
CA GLU A 128 -0.41 49.11 -58.72
C GLU A 128 -1.56 48.48 -57.92
N LYS A 129 -1.25 47.58 -56.97
CA LYS A 129 -2.20 47.08 -55.97
C LYS A 129 -1.95 47.84 -54.67
N ASN A 130 -2.87 48.75 -54.32
CA ASN A 130 -2.82 49.60 -53.14
C ASN A 130 -3.21 48.83 -51.86
N ILE A 131 -2.43 47.80 -51.52
CA ILE A 131 -2.62 46.91 -50.37
C ILE A 131 -1.47 47.05 -49.36
N SER A 132 -1.73 46.81 -48.07
CA SER A 132 -0.70 46.76 -47.03
C SER A 132 0.05 45.41 -47.03
N PRO A 133 1.27 45.34 -46.45
CA PRO A 133 1.95 44.06 -46.21
C PRO A 133 1.08 43.01 -45.49
N VAL A 134 0.27 43.43 -44.51
CA VAL A 134 -0.66 42.53 -43.81
C VAL A 134 -1.77 42.02 -44.74
N GLU A 135 -2.41 42.91 -45.50
CA GLU A 135 -3.44 42.52 -46.49
C GLU A 135 -2.86 41.55 -47.55
N GLN A 136 -1.61 41.78 -47.96
CA GLN A 136 -0.90 40.93 -48.91
C GLN A 136 -0.68 39.52 -48.34
N ALA A 137 -0.19 39.41 -47.10
CA ALA A 137 0.11 38.14 -46.44
C ALA A 137 -1.15 37.28 -46.24
N PHE A 138 -2.25 37.87 -45.77
CA PHE A 138 -3.53 37.18 -45.63
C PHE A 138 -4.11 36.72 -46.98
N GLY A 139 -3.88 37.51 -48.04
CA GLY A 139 -4.21 37.13 -49.40
C GLY A 139 -3.53 35.83 -49.85
N TYR A 140 -2.32 35.53 -49.35
CA TYR A 140 -1.63 34.26 -49.65
C TYR A 140 -2.17 33.09 -48.84
N ALA A 141 -2.52 33.28 -47.58
CA ALA A 141 -3.01 32.21 -46.71
C ALA A 141 -4.23 31.47 -47.30
N HIS A 142 -5.17 32.23 -47.88
CA HIS A 142 -6.36 31.67 -48.55
C HIS A 142 -6.05 30.91 -49.85
N LYS A 143 -4.83 31.05 -50.39
CA LYS A 143 -4.41 30.49 -51.69
C LYS A 143 -3.48 29.29 -51.56
N THR A 144 -2.90 29.06 -50.38
CA THR A 144 -1.88 28.02 -50.12
C THR A 144 -2.44 26.67 -49.67
N GLY A 145 -3.77 26.47 -49.73
CA GLY A 145 -4.46 25.23 -49.32
C GLY A 145 -5.20 25.37 -47.98
N GLY A 146 -6.07 24.43 -47.65
CA GLY A 146 -7.01 24.53 -46.52
C GLY A 146 -6.39 24.42 -45.11
N ASN A 147 -5.10 24.10 -45.00
CA ASN A 147 -4.44 23.78 -43.73
C ASN A 147 -3.51 24.90 -43.21
N CYS A 148 -3.56 26.09 -43.82
CA CYS A 148 -2.77 27.24 -43.38
C CYS A 148 -3.46 27.97 -42.22
N ASN A 149 -3.02 27.71 -40.98
CA ASN A 149 -3.64 28.25 -39.77
C ASN A 149 -3.04 29.59 -39.32
N TRP A 150 -1.82 29.94 -39.79
CA TRP A 150 -1.08 31.10 -39.30
C TRP A 150 -0.50 31.96 -40.43
N VAL A 151 -0.40 33.26 -40.16
CA VAL A 151 0.19 34.27 -41.05
C VAL A 151 1.25 35.04 -40.26
N ILE A 152 2.43 35.21 -40.83
CA ILE A 152 3.52 35.99 -40.23
C ILE A 152 3.83 37.16 -41.15
N VAL A 153 3.93 38.35 -40.55
CA VAL A 153 4.29 39.58 -41.26
C VAL A 153 5.41 40.26 -40.50
N THR A 154 6.48 40.62 -41.19
CA THR A 154 7.63 41.24 -40.53
C THR A 154 8.31 42.29 -41.40
N ASN A 155 8.80 43.35 -40.76
CA ASN A 155 9.76 44.28 -41.34
C ASN A 155 11.15 44.08 -40.70
N ILE A 156 11.49 42.86 -40.28
CA ILE A 156 12.75 42.47 -39.60
C ILE A 156 12.84 42.98 -38.15
N ASN A 157 12.56 44.25 -37.91
CA ASN A 157 12.54 44.84 -36.56
C ASN A 157 11.30 44.43 -35.77
N GLU A 158 10.13 44.45 -36.41
CA GLU A 158 8.85 44.01 -35.85
C GLU A 158 8.44 42.69 -36.51
N ILE A 159 8.21 41.65 -35.71
CA ILE A 159 7.73 40.34 -36.16
C ILE A 159 6.34 40.11 -35.58
N ARG A 160 5.33 39.93 -36.44
CA ARG A 160 3.93 39.73 -36.03
C ARG A 160 3.42 38.37 -36.46
N PHE A 161 2.82 37.64 -35.53
CA PHE A 161 2.17 36.35 -35.74
C PHE A 161 0.66 36.51 -35.63
N TYR A 162 -0.06 36.07 -36.66
CA TYR A 162 -1.50 36.17 -36.78
C TYR A 162 -2.12 34.78 -36.94
N SER A 163 -3.33 34.61 -36.43
CA SER A 163 -4.21 33.55 -36.90
C SER A 163 -4.70 33.89 -38.31
N ALA A 164 -4.66 32.93 -39.23
CA ALA A 164 -5.07 33.13 -40.63
C ALA A 164 -6.55 33.56 -40.77
N GLN A 165 -7.36 33.37 -39.72
CA GLN A 165 -8.77 33.74 -39.68
C GLN A 165 -9.04 35.14 -39.12
N ASP A 166 -8.05 35.80 -38.49
CA ASP A 166 -8.25 37.08 -37.81
C ASP A 166 -7.02 37.99 -37.95
N SER A 167 -7.13 39.03 -38.78
CA SER A 167 -6.08 40.04 -38.98
C SER A 167 -6.10 41.16 -37.95
N SER A 168 -7.10 41.20 -37.04
CA SER A 168 -7.25 42.26 -36.05
C SER A 168 -6.40 42.06 -34.79
N CYS A 169 -6.02 40.81 -34.49
CA CYS A 169 -5.23 40.44 -33.31
C CYS A 169 -3.94 39.73 -33.73
N PHE A 170 -2.82 40.04 -33.06
CA PHE A 170 -1.53 39.40 -33.33
C PHE A 170 -0.63 39.33 -32.09
N GLN A 171 0.25 38.34 -32.04
CA GLN A 171 1.40 38.35 -31.12
C GLN A 171 2.55 39.10 -31.78
N VAL A 172 3.19 40.02 -31.07
CA VAL A 172 4.27 40.86 -31.62
C VAL A 172 5.56 40.68 -30.84
N TYR A 173 6.67 40.63 -31.56
CA TYR A 173 8.01 40.63 -31.01
C TYR A 173 8.87 41.66 -31.71
N MET A 174 9.50 42.53 -30.94
CA MET A 174 10.53 43.43 -31.46
C MET A 174 11.87 42.71 -31.40
N LEU A 175 12.64 42.70 -32.50
CA LEU A 175 13.91 41.98 -32.58
C LEU A 175 14.86 42.38 -31.45
N LYS A 176 14.97 43.68 -31.14
CA LYS A 176 15.78 44.22 -30.04
C LYS A 176 15.37 43.71 -28.64
N GLU A 177 14.13 43.30 -28.46
CA GLU A 177 13.61 42.82 -27.17
C GLU A 177 13.89 41.33 -26.95
N LEU A 178 14.33 40.60 -27.97
CA LEU A 178 14.62 39.16 -27.86
C LEU A 178 15.90 38.85 -27.06
N ASN A 179 16.67 39.87 -26.67
CA ASN A 179 17.73 39.71 -25.66
C ASN A 179 17.19 39.64 -24.23
N ASP A 180 15.93 40.06 -24.01
CA ASP A 180 15.24 39.79 -22.77
C ASP A 180 14.88 38.29 -22.71
N GLU A 181 15.36 37.62 -21.68
CA GLU A 181 15.12 36.19 -21.46
C GLU A 181 13.63 35.85 -21.45
N SER A 182 12.78 36.70 -20.89
CA SER A 182 11.33 36.49 -20.81
C SER A 182 10.68 36.55 -22.19
N LYS A 183 11.12 37.46 -23.06
CA LYS A 183 10.57 37.61 -24.42
C LYS A 183 11.07 36.51 -25.37
N LEU A 184 12.33 36.12 -25.27
CA LEU A 184 12.83 34.95 -26.01
C LEU A 184 12.13 33.66 -25.57
N LYS A 185 11.91 33.51 -24.26
CA LYS A 185 11.17 32.41 -23.66
C LYS A 185 9.73 32.34 -24.16
N GLU A 186 9.04 33.47 -24.19
CA GLU A 186 7.69 33.59 -24.76
C GLU A 186 7.65 33.18 -26.25
N LEU A 187 8.58 33.72 -27.06
CA LEU A 187 8.69 33.40 -28.49
C LEU A 187 8.90 31.91 -28.73
N LEU A 188 9.85 31.29 -28.03
CA LEU A 188 10.18 29.88 -28.21
C LEU A 188 9.09 28.96 -27.64
N PHE A 189 8.44 29.35 -26.54
CA PHE A 189 7.30 28.61 -26.00
C PHE A 189 6.14 28.56 -27.00
N LEU A 190 5.86 29.66 -27.69
CA LEU A 190 4.73 29.75 -28.61
C LEU A 190 5.06 29.29 -30.03
N PHE A 191 6.25 29.53 -30.55
CA PHE A 191 6.48 29.47 -32.00
C PHE A 191 7.67 28.60 -32.43
N HIS A 192 8.36 27.92 -31.50
CA HIS A 192 9.37 26.92 -31.85
C HIS A 192 8.74 25.75 -32.64
N LYS A 193 9.49 25.14 -33.58
CA LYS A 193 8.96 24.09 -34.48
C LYS A 193 8.20 22.96 -33.79
N ASP A 194 8.66 22.57 -32.59
CA ASP A 194 8.09 21.43 -31.84
C ASP A 194 6.74 21.76 -31.20
N ARG A 195 6.30 23.03 -31.29
CA ARG A 195 5.08 23.55 -30.68
C ARG A 195 4.16 24.19 -31.70
N PHE A 196 4.72 24.86 -32.70
CA PHE A 196 3.98 25.71 -33.63
C PHE A 196 3.20 24.97 -34.71
N ILE A 197 3.71 23.84 -35.21
CA ILE A 197 3.03 23.01 -36.21
C ILE A 197 3.21 21.51 -35.88
N LYS A 198 2.27 20.66 -36.29
CA LYS A 198 2.35 19.19 -36.19
C LYS A 198 2.21 18.51 -37.54
N HIS A 199 2.87 17.36 -37.67
CA HIS A 199 2.88 16.54 -38.89
C HIS A 199 1.53 15.84 -39.11
N ASP A 200 0.96 15.27 -38.05
CA ASP A 200 -0.38 14.70 -38.11
C ASP A 200 -1.43 15.79 -38.35
N LEU A 201 -2.21 15.62 -39.42
CA LEU A 201 -3.29 16.52 -39.82
C LEU A 201 -4.48 16.51 -38.87
N LEU A 202 -4.68 15.41 -38.15
CA LEU A 202 -5.79 15.22 -37.22
C LEU A 202 -5.48 15.83 -35.85
N GLU A 203 -4.20 16.06 -35.54
CA GLU A 203 -3.78 16.65 -34.27
C GLU A 203 -3.48 18.14 -34.38
N LYS A 204 -4.06 18.93 -33.49
CA LYS A 204 -3.71 20.35 -33.33
C LYS A 204 -2.33 20.51 -32.69
N SER A 205 -1.58 21.53 -33.14
CA SER A 205 -0.31 21.89 -32.51
C SER A 205 -0.51 22.47 -31.10
N ASN A 206 0.56 22.55 -30.31
CA ASN A 206 0.49 23.12 -28.96
C ASN A 206 0.04 24.59 -29.02
N THR A 207 0.49 25.31 -30.03
CA THR A 207 0.13 26.72 -30.26
C THR A 207 -1.32 26.87 -30.69
N ASP A 208 -1.84 25.97 -31.53
CA ASP A 208 -3.26 25.95 -31.90
C ASP A 208 -4.15 25.70 -30.68
N LYS A 209 -3.77 24.72 -29.83
CA LYS A 209 -4.50 24.42 -28.58
C LYS A 209 -4.53 25.63 -27.64
N LEU A 210 -3.37 26.28 -27.43
CA LEU A 210 -3.28 27.49 -26.62
C LEU A 210 -4.14 28.62 -27.19
N PHE A 211 -4.18 28.79 -28.52
CA PHE A 211 -4.96 29.83 -29.17
C PHE A 211 -6.47 29.64 -28.98
N GLU A 212 -6.96 28.40 -29.01
CA GLU A 212 -8.35 28.11 -28.70
C GLU A 212 -8.67 28.39 -27.23
N LEU A 213 -7.78 28.00 -26.32
CA LEU A 213 -7.92 28.27 -24.89
C LEU A 213 -7.92 29.77 -24.56
N SER A 214 -7.12 30.58 -25.26
CA SER A 214 -7.08 32.03 -25.02
C SER A 214 -8.40 32.70 -25.42
N LYS A 215 -9.07 32.20 -26.47
CA LYS A 215 -10.42 32.66 -26.86
C LYS A 215 -11.45 32.35 -25.78
N LEU A 216 -11.38 31.17 -25.16
CA LEU A 216 -12.31 30.72 -24.12
C LEU A 216 -12.14 31.51 -22.81
N LYS A 217 -10.91 31.73 -22.34
CA LYS A 217 -10.61 32.39 -21.06
C LYS A 217 -10.76 33.93 -21.07
N SER A 218 -10.85 34.55 -22.25
CA SER A 218 -11.02 36.01 -22.38
C SER A 218 -12.34 36.57 -21.80
N LYS A 219 -13.28 35.71 -21.39
CA LYS A 219 -14.57 36.10 -20.78
C LYS A 219 -14.57 36.17 -19.25
N THR A 220 -13.60 35.57 -18.55
CA THR A 220 -13.66 35.37 -17.09
C THR A 220 -12.65 36.19 -16.27
N GLU A 221 -11.69 36.88 -16.89
CA GLU A 221 -10.57 37.54 -16.19
C GLU A 221 -10.90 38.93 -15.61
N GLY A 222 -12.17 39.21 -15.26
CA GLY A 222 -12.63 40.55 -14.82
C GLY A 222 -13.38 40.63 -13.48
N GLU A 223 -13.72 39.52 -12.83
CA GLU A 223 -14.57 39.53 -11.63
C GLU A 223 -13.77 39.30 -10.34
N TYR A 224 -14.03 40.12 -9.32
CA TYR A 224 -13.55 39.91 -7.97
C TYR A 224 -14.16 38.62 -7.41
N LEU A 225 -13.34 37.60 -7.16
CA LEU A 225 -13.77 36.35 -6.52
C LEU A 225 -13.73 36.50 -5.00
N HIS A 226 -14.84 36.19 -4.33
CA HIS A 226 -14.89 36.10 -2.88
C HIS A 226 -14.01 34.93 -2.37
N ILE A 227 -13.57 34.97 -1.10
CA ILE A 227 -12.70 33.92 -0.53
C ILE A 227 -13.33 32.52 -0.58
N ILE A 228 -14.65 32.42 -0.48
CA ILE A 228 -15.40 31.16 -0.67
C ILE A 228 -15.14 30.59 -2.07
N ASP A 229 -15.23 31.40 -3.12
CA ASP A 229 -14.96 30.97 -4.50
C ASP A 229 -13.49 30.61 -4.70
N LYS A 230 -12.57 31.40 -4.12
CA LYS A 230 -11.12 31.09 -4.17
C LYS A 230 -10.83 29.73 -3.56
N MET A 231 -11.39 29.42 -2.39
CA MET A 231 -11.26 28.10 -1.75
C MET A 231 -11.88 27.00 -2.61
N TYR A 232 -13.11 27.21 -3.07
CA TYR A 232 -13.83 26.24 -3.90
C TYR A 232 -13.07 25.90 -5.18
N TYR A 233 -12.71 26.88 -6.02
CA TYR A 233 -12.01 26.63 -7.29
C TYR A 233 -10.56 26.15 -7.09
N SER A 234 -9.92 26.51 -5.97
CA SER A 234 -8.62 25.93 -5.62
C SER A 234 -8.74 24.42 -5.39
N LEU A 235 -9.72 23.97 -4.61
CA LEU A 235 -9.91 22.55 -4.32
C LEU A 235 -10.57 21.79 -5.48
N LYS A 236 -11.47 22.43 -6.23
CA LYS A 236 -12.25 21.84 -7.33
C LYS A 236 -11.37 21.24 -8.42
N ARG A 237 -10.18 21.81 -8.68
CA ARG A 237 -9.21 21.25 -9.63
C ARG A 237 -8.77 19.82 -9.30
N PHE A 238 -8.90 19.40 -8.03
CA PHE A 238 -8.53 18.06 -7.58
C PHE A 238 -9.75 17.16 -7.35
N GLU A 239 -10.94 17.51 -7.84
CA GLU A 239 -12.18 16.79 -7.54
C GLU A 239 -12.16 15.31 -7.91
N GLU A 240 -11.44 14.96 -8.98
CA GLU A 240 -11.29 13.59 -9.48
C GLU A 240 -10.42 12.70 -8.57
N PHE A 241 -9.61 13.30 -7.67
CA PHE A 241 -8.88 12.54 -6.66
C PHE A 241 -9.77 12.20 -5.47
N GLY A 242 -9.68 10.98 -4.94
CA GLY A 242 -10.28 10.62 -3.64
C GLY A 242 -9.48 11.12 -2.44
N PHE A 243 -8.20 11.47 -2.62
CA PHE A 243 -7.30 11.99 -1.60
C PHE A 243 -6.19 12.85 -2.23
N VAL A 244 -5.96 14.02 -1.65
CA VAL A 244 -4.80 14.89 -1.93
C VAL A 244 -3.99 15.04 -0.65
N ASP A 245 -2.66 14.97 -0.75
CA ASP A 245 -1.78 15.19 0.40
C ASP A 245 -2.12 16.51 1.10
N PRO A 246 -2.51 16.49 2.40
CA PRO A 246 -2.83 17.72 3.12
C PRO A 246 -1.66 18.70 3.21
N ASP A 247 -0.42 18.19 3.22
CA ASP A 247 0.78 19.05 3.19
C ASP A 247 0.87 19.84 1.86
N TYR A 248 0.40 19.24 0.76
CA TYR A 248 0.30 19.91 -0.52
C TYR A 248 -0.84 20.94 -0.53
N LEU A 249 -2.03 20.58 -0.04
CA LEU A 249 -3.17 21.50 0.05
C LEU A 249 -2.91 22.72 0.94
N ALA A 250 -2.18 22.54 2.04
CA ALA A 250 -1.78 23.65 2.89
C ALA A 250 -0.81 24.61 2.18
N SER A 251 -0.12 24.16 1.13
CA SER A 251 0.88 24.93 0.39
C SER A 251 0.35 25.68 -0.84
N ILE A 252 -0.92 25.48 -1.22
CA ILE A 252 -1.52 26.15 -2.38
C ILE A 252 -2.39 27.34 -1.99
N LYS A 253 -2.57 28.29 -2.92
CA LYS A 253 -3.52 29.42 -2.75
C LYS A 253 -4.96 28.88 -2.68
N PRO A 254 -5.88 29.47 -1.89
CA PRO A 254 -5.67 30.62 -1.03
C PRO A 254 -5.14 30.28 0.38
N PHE A 255 -4.96 29.01 0.74
CA PHE A 255 -4.50 28.60 2.08
C PHE A 255 -3.10 29.12 2.39
N ASN A 256 -2.23 29.12 1.38
CA ASN A 256 -0.93 29.73 1.42
C ASN A 256 -0.92 31.05 0.63
N ILE A 257 -0.50 32.13 1.27
CA ILE A 257 -0.27 33.43 0.62
C ILE A 257 1.22 33.68 0.33
N LEU A 258 2.10 32.76 0.73
CA LEU A 258 3.52 32.79 0.40
C LEU A 258 3.71 32.08 -0.95
N ASP A 259 4.59 32.61 -1.80
CA ASP A 259 4.94 31.97 -3.06
C ASP A 259 6.05 30.89 -2.87
N GLU A 260 5.95 30.10 -1.79
CA GLU A 260 6.88 29.02 -1.42
C GLU A 260 6.17 27.90 -0.66
N TYR A 261 6.75 26.69 -0.59
CA TYR A 261 6.20 25.55 0.17
C TYR A 261 6.18 25.85 1.69
N VAL A 262 5.13 25.37 2.38
CA VAL A 262 4.95 25.59 3.83
C VAL A 262 4.65 24.30 4.58
N TRP A 263 5.09 24.24 5.83
CA TRP A 263 4.81 23.21 6.82
C TRP A 263 3.63 23.65 7.70
N HIS A 264 2.50 23.91 7.07
CA HIS A 264 1.30 24.46 7.72
C HIS A 264 0.21 23.41 7.98
N TYR A 265 0.53 22.13 7.85
CA TYR A 265 -0.36 21.04 8.22
C TYR A 265 0.22 20.22 9.37
N HIS A 266 -0.61 19.94 10.38
CA HIS A 266 -0.25 19.06 11.50
C HIS A 266 -1.52 18.58 12.23
N ASP A 267 -1.56 17.34 12.71
CA ASP A 267 -2.67 16.79 13.52
C ASP A 267 -4.08 17.08 12.98
N PHE A 268 -4.30 16.80 11.69
CA PHE A 268 -5.55 17.08 10.98
C PHE A 268 -5.95 18.57 10.92
N LYS A 269 -5.04 19.49 11.25
CA LYS A 269 -5.25 20.94 11.23
C LYS A 269 -4.51 21.57 10.07
N LEU A 270 -5.22 22.41 9.33
CA LEU A 270 -4.63 23.33 8.36
C LEU A 270 -4.43 24.68 9.05
N PHE A 271 -3.17 25.11 9.15
CA PHE A 271 -2.79 26.44 9.58
C PHE A 271 -2.75 27.37 8.35
N THR A 272 -3.29 28.58 8.46
CA THR A 272 -3.22 29.55 7.37
C THR A 272 -2.97 30.95 7.92
N ILE A 273 -2.08 31.66 7.25
CA ILE A 273 -1.79 33.06 7.52
C ILE A 273 -2.61 34.01 6.62
N ASN A 274 -3.63 33.49 5.93
CA ASN A 274 -4.49 34.28 5.06
C ASN A 274 -5.59 35.01 5.88
N PRO A 275 -5.55 36.36 5.95
CA PRO A 275 -6.54 37.14 6.69
C PRO A 275 -7.96 37.04 6.11
N GLU A 276 -8.12 36.76 4.82
CA GLU A 276 -9.45 36.58 4.21
C GLU A 276 -10.14 35.33 4.77
N ILE A 277 -9.39 34.25 4.98
CA ILE A 277 -9.91 33.02 5.59
C ILE A 277 -10.26 33.28 7.06
N TYR A 278 -9.41 34.00 7.81
CA TYR A 278 -9.72 34.41 9.18
C TYR A 278 -11.07 35.15 9.25
N ASN A 279 -11.26 36.18 8.40
CA ASN A 279 -12.48 36.97 8.38
C ASN A 279 -13.72 36.13 8.00
N LEU A 280 -13.60 35.21 7.04
CA LEU A 280 -14.67 34.27 6.70
C LEU A 280 -15.06 33.41 7.91
N LEU A 281 -14.07 32.78 8.56
CA LEU A 281 -14.33 31.87 9.68
C LEU A 281 -14.98 32.60 10.86
N THR A 282 -14.70 33.89 11.09
CA THR A 282 -15.39 34.66 12.15
C THR A 282 -16.87 34.92 11.88
N GLN A 283 -17.31 34.75 10.62
CA GLN A 283 -18.66 35.09 10.16
C GLN A 283 -19.53 33.85 9.86
N ILE A 284 -19.04 32.64 10.12
CA ILE A 284 -19.76 31.38 9.92
C ILE A 284 -19.88 30.60 11.24
N THR A 285 -20.92 29.78 11.33
CA THR A 285 -21.07 28.77 12.40
C THR A 285 -21.43 27.42 11.81
N ILE A 286 -20.98 26.34 12.44
CA ILE A 286 -21.25 24.96 12.04
C ILE A 286 -21.99 24.27 13.18
N ASN A 287 -23.25 23.90 12.95
CA ASN A 287 -24.09 23.18 13.91
C ASN A 287 -24.68 21.96 13.21
N GLU A 288 -24.59 20.77 13.82
CA GLU A 288 -25.16 19.53 13.27
C GLU A 288 -24.77 19.26 11.80
N GLN A 289 -23.53 19.58 11.42
CA GLN A 289 -23.00 19.45 10.04
C GLN A 289 -23.63 20.41 9.00
N GLU A 290 -24.39 21.41 9.44
CA GLU A 290 -24.91 22.50 8.63
C GLU A 290 -24.16 23.81 8.89
N ILE A 291 -23.95 24.57 7.82
CA ILE A 291 -23.23 25.84 7.86
C ILE A 291 -24.24 26.99 7.84
N SER A 292 -24.09 27.95 8.75
CA SER A 292 -24.90 29.16 8.75
C SER A 292 -24.02 30.42 8.70
N PHE A 293 -24.48 31.42 7.93
CA PHE A 293 -23.77 32.69 7.74
C PHE A 293 -24.36 33.77 8.66
N SER A 294 -23.48 34.62 9.20
CA SER A 294 -23.87 35.86 9.87
C SER A 294 -24.59 36.82 8.91
N ASP A 295 -25.37 37.75 9.45
CA ASP A 295 -26.06 38.75 8.63
C ASP A 295 -25.09 39.67 7.90
N SER A 296 -23.92 39.98 8.50
CA SER A 296 -22.83 40.73 7.87
C SER A 296 -22.33 40.05 6.60
N LEU A 297 -22.09 38.73 6.65
CA LEU A 297 -21.62 37.97 5.48
C LEU A 297 -22.70 37.85 4.40
N LYS A 298 -23.98 37.72 4.78
CA LYS A 298 -25.09 37.74 3.81
C LYS A 298 -25.21 39.09 3.09
N GLU A 299 -24.95 40.18 3.82
CA GLU A 299 -24.90 41.54 3.28
C GLU A 299 -23.68 41.74 2.36
N GLU A 300 -22.51 41.23 2.74
CA GLU A 300 -21.30 41.22 1.90
C GLU A 300 -21.53 40.48 0.58
N LEU A 301 -22.28 39.38 0.63
CA LEU A 301 -22.64 38.56 -0.54
C LEU A 301 -23.81 39.13 -1.35
N LYS A 302 -24.29 40.37 -1.08
CA LYS A 302 -25.37 40.99 -1.87
C LYS A 302 -24.98 41.13 -3.34
N GLY A 303 -25.60 40.29 -4.17
CA GLY A 303 -25.29 40.15 -5.61
C GLY A 303 -24.90 38.73 -6.02
N PHE A 304 -24.60 37.86 -5.04
CA PHE A 304 -24.31 36.44 -5.21
C PHE A 304 -25.43 35.57 -4.60
N ASP A 305 -25.61 34.35 -5.08
CA ASP A 305 -26.54 33.40 -4.47
C ASP A 305 -25.94 32.85 -3.17
N VAL A 306 -26.54 33.22 -2.03
CA VAL A 306 -26.11 32.79 -0.70
C VAL A 306 -26.19 31.28 -0.54
N ASN A 307 -27.18 30.61 -1.14
CA ASN A 307 -27.28 29.16 -1.07
C ASN A 307 -26.14 28.50 -1.87
N GLU A 308 -25.80 29.04 -3.03
CA GLU A 308 -24.65 28.58 -3.81
C GLU A 308 -23.34 28.75 -3.03
N ALA A 309 -23.17 29.86 -2.32
CA ALA A 309 -21.99 30.10 -1.48
C ALA A 309 -21.90 29.09 -0.30
N ILE A 310 -23.03 28.77 0.33
CA ILE A 310 -23.09 27.73 1.38
C ILE A 310 -22.69 26.36 0.79
N GLU A 311 -23.25 25.98 -0.36
CA GLU A 311 -22.94 24.69 -1.01
C GLU A 311 -21.47 24.59 -1.42
N LYS A 312 -20.88 25.67 -1.97
CA LYS A 312 -19.45 25.74 -2.29
C LYS A 312 -18.57 25.55 -1.05
N LEU A 313 -18.92 26.18 0.07
CA LEU A 313 -18.17 26.05 1.32
C LEU A 313 -18.33 24.65 1.93
N LYS A 314 -19.54 24.11 1.93
CA LYS A 314 -19.86 22.74 2.38
C LYS A 314 -19.09 21.70 1.58
N TRP A 315 -19.05 21.85 0.25
CA TRP A 315 -18.25 21.01 -0.63
C TRP A 315 -16.76 21.11 -0.31
N SER A 316 -16.25 22.35 -0.11
CA SER A 316 -14.84 22.60 0.22
C SER A 316 -14.42 21.94 1.54
N PHE A 317 -15.23 22.07 2.59
CA PHE A 317 -14.94 21.42 3.87
C PHE A 317 -14.99 19.90 3.78
N LYS A 318 -15.99 19.32 3.10
CA LYS A 318 -16.03 17.87 2.83
C LYS A 318 -14.81 17.39 2.04
N PHE A 319 -14.35 18.17 1.06
CA PHE A 319 -13.12 17.89 0.31
C PHE A 319 -11.87 17.95 1.21
N LEU A 320 -11.80 18.91 2.12
CA LEU A 320 -10.71 18.97 3.10
C LEU A 320 -10.75 17.78 4.08
N ASN A 321 -11.94 17.38 4.54
CA ASN A 321 -12.08 16.24 5.47
C ASN A 321 -11.63 14.92 4.83
N LYS A 322 -11.95 14.67 3.54
CA LYS A 322 -11.43 13.47 2.84
C LYS A 322 -9.90 13.46 2.74
N CYS A 323 -9.28 14.64 2.75
CA CYS A 323 -7.83 14.86 2.70
C CYS A 323 -7.20 15.00 4.10
N LEU A 324 -7.87 14.53 5.16
CA LEU A 324 -7.35 14.55 6.53
C LEU A 324 -7.20 15.96 7.12
N ILE A 325 -8.06 16.89 6.76
CA ILE A 325 -8.14 18.23 7.36
C ILE A 325 -9.53 18.39 7.98
N THR A 326 -9.59 18.36 9.31
CA THR A 326 -10.82 18.46 10.11
C THR A 326 -10.92 19.78 10.85
N GLU A 327 -9.84 20.57 10.91
CA GLU A 327 -9.83 21.86 11.60
C GLU A 327 -9.00 22.88 10.80
N ILE A 328 -9.44 24.14 10.79
CA ILE A 328 -8.68 25.26 10.21
C ILE A 328 -8.29 26.24 11.32
N HIS A 329 -7.00 26.59 11.37
CA HIS A 329 -6.42 27.60 12.23
C HIS A 329 -6.01 28.79 11.35
N ALA A 330 -6.82 29.85 11.34
CA ALA A 330 -6.53 31.03 10.52
C ALA A 330 -6.02 32.19 11.38
N VAL A 331 -4.98 32.89 10.92
CA VAL A 331 -4.37 34.03 11.61
C VAL A 331 -4.83 35.34 10.98
N ARG A 332 -5.25 36.31 11.80
CA ARG A 332 -5.73 37.62 11.35
C ARG A 332 -4.60 38.49 10.79
N ASP A 333 -3.50 38.61 11.51
CA ASP A 333 -2.31 39.32 11.05
C ASP A 333 -1.06 38.60 11.57
N TYR A 334 -0.41 37.84 10.68
CA TYR A 334 0.78 37.08 11.01
C TYR A 334 1.99 37.97 11.28
N GLU A 335 2.04 39.18 10.72
CA GLU A 335 3.16 40.10 10.92
C GLU A 335 3.27 40.54 12.38
N LEU A 336 2.15 40.59 13.11
CA LEU A 336 2.17 40.87 14.55
C LEU A 336 2.94 39.81 15.36
N GLU A 337 2.91 38.56 14.91
CA GLU A 337 3.52 37.43 15.62
C GLU A 337 4.97 37.18 15.21
N VAL A 338 5.32 37.51 13.96
CA VAL A 338 6.71 37.35 13.45
C VAL A 338 7.56 38.63 13.55
N LYS A 339 7.02 39.69 14.17
CA LYS A 339 7.74 40.97 14.41
C LYS A 339 8.91 40.79 15.40
N PRO A 340 10.03 41.51 15.21
CA PRO A 340 11.20 41.34 16.07
C PRO A 340 10.92 41.77 17.51
N GLN A 341 11.11 40.86 18.46
CA GLN A 341 11.19 41.17 19.88
C GLN A 341 12.64 41.04 20.37
N LYS A 342 13.05 41.89 21.32
CA LYS A 342 14.40 41.84 21.89
C LYS A 342 14.65 40.45 22.50
N ASN A 343 15.73 39.79 22.06
CA ASN A 343 16.21 38.49 22.56
C ASN A 343 15.33 37.25 22.26
N VAL A 344 14.45 37.29 21.24
CA VAL A 344 13.62 36.14 20.84
C VAL A 344 14.00 35.68 19.42
N ILE A 345 14.21 34.37 19.23
CA ILE A 345 14.47 33.76 17.92
C ILE A 345 13.18 33.80 17.09
N LYS A 346 13.26 34.32 15.85
CA LYS A 346 12.11 34.49 14.96
C LYS A 346 11.54 33.12 14.54
N PRO A 347 10.25 32.84 14.77
CA PRO A 347 9.63 31.65 14.19
C PRO A 347 9.51 31.82 12.65
N PRO A 348 9.84 30.79 11.86
CA PRO A 348 9.74 30.86 10.40
C PRO A 348 8.27 30.91 9.98
N LYS A 349 7.90 31.91 9.17
CA LYS A 349 6.53 32.07 8.62
C LYS A 349 6.07 30.85 7.81
N THR A 350 7.01 30.04 7.31
CA THR A 350 6.76 28.80 6.57
C THR A 350 6.42 27.62 7.46
N HIS A 351 6.42 27.77 8.79
CA HIS A 351 6.03 26.72 9.75
C HIS A 351 4.88 27.22 10.63
N ILE A 352 4.23 26.30 11.36
CA ILE A 352 3.24 26.65 12.39
C ILE A 352 3.93 27.38 13.54
N PHE A 353 3.31 28.44 14.05
CA PHE A 353 3.78 29.20 15.21
C PHE A 353 2.64 29.54 16.16
N SER A 354 2.98 29.85 17.41
CA SER A 354 2.01 30.28 18.41
C SER A 354 1.50 31.69 18.12
N CYS A 355 0.19 31.88 18.22
CA CYS A 355 -0.48 33.18 18.05
C CYS A 355 -1.23 33.56 19.32
N LYS A 356 -1.44 34.87 19.54
CA LYS A 356 -2.35 35.33 20.58
C LYS A 356 -3.79 34.90 20.28
N GLU A 357 -4.58 34.63 21.32
CA GLU A 357 -5.96 34.14 21.17
C GLU A 357 -6.87 35.11 20.40
N ASP A 358 -6.61 36.42 20.47
CA ASP A 358 -7.35 37.45 19.74
C ASP A 358 -6.90 37.63 18.28
N ASN A 359 -5.88 36.90 17.86
CA ASN A 359 -5.27 36.97 16.53
C ASN A 359 -5.39 35.66 15.73
N ILE A 360 -6.03 34.64 16.29
CA ILE A 360 -6.24 33.33 15.66
C ILE A 360 -7.67 32.86 15.86
N ILE A 361 -8.27 32.30 14.82
CA ILE A 361 -9.53 31.55 14.92
C ILE A 361 -9.26 30.08 14.65
N LYS A 362 -9.84 29.22 15.48
CA LYS A 362 -9.78 27.76 15.36
C LYS A 362 -11.19 27.26 15.10
N MET A 363 -11.41 26.62 13.97
CA MET A 363 -12.71 26.13 13.57
C MET A 363 -12.64 24.66 13.19
N ASN A 364 -13.42 23.83 13.89
CA ASN A 364 -13.68 22.47 13.47
C ASN A 364 -14.59 22.52 12.24
N ILE A 365 -14.11 21.95 11.13
CA ILE A 365 -14.79 21.89 9.83
C ILE A 365 -15.16 20.46 9.44
N ASP A 366 -15.16 19.51 10.38
CA ASP A 366 -15.51 18.12 10.11
C ASP A 366 -17.02 17.97 9.86
N LEU A 367 -17.37 17.70 8.61
CA LEU A 367 -18.74 17.50 8.14
C LEU A 367 -19.02 16.04 7.81
N LEU A 368 -18.13 15.11 8.12
CA LEU A 368 -18.32 13.69 7.85
C LEU A 368 -19.22 13.06 8.93
N SER A 369 -20.23 12.30 8.51
CA SER A 369 -21.03 11.49 9.43
C SER A 369 -20.30 10.19 9.78
N THR A 370 -20.30 9.84 11.07
CA THR A 370 -19.62 8.66 11.61
C THR A 370 -20.40 7.34 11.45
N ASN A 371 -21.63 7.39 10.89
CA ASN A 371 -22.57 6.26 10.85
C ASN A 371 -23.22 6.07 9.47
N ILE A 372 -22.45 5.69 8.46
CA ILE A 372 -23.01 5.18 7.20
C ILE A 372 -22.41 3.82 6.89
N ASP A 373 -23.26 2.78 6.85
CA ASP A 373 -22.92 1.51 6.23
C ASP A 373 -22.60 1.76 4.75
N CYS A 374 -21.30 1.82 4.43
CA CYS A 374 -20.82 2.09 3.09
C CYS A 374 -20.73 0.78 2.28
N ASP A 375 -21.37 0.77 1.12
CA ASP A 375 -21.39 -0.37 0.20
C ASP A 375 -20.44 -0.18 -1.01
N CYS A 376 -19.37 0.62 -0.89
CA CYS A 376 -18.41 0.76 -2.00
C CYS A 376 -17.54 -0.50 -2.16
N LEU A 377 -16.82 -0.62 -3.28
CA LEU A 377 -15.96 -1.78 -3.55
C LEU A 377 -14.87 -1.91 -2.46
N ILE A 378 -14.24 -0.80 -2.08
CA ILE A 378 -13.18 -0.80 -1.06
C ILE A 378 -13.70 -1.26 0.30
N CYS A 379 -14.88 -0.80 0.72
CA CYS A 379 -15.48 -1.21 2.00
C CYS A 379 -15.84 -2.69 2.00
N ASN A 380 -16.42 -3.23 0.93
CA ASN A 380 -16.71 -4.66 0.82
C ASN A 380 -15.42 -5.51 0.85
N TYR A 381 -14.37 -5.10 0.14
CA TYR A 381 -13.06 -5.76 0.16
C TYR A 381 -12.46 -5.78 1.58
N ARG A 382 -12.42 -4.63 2.26
CA ARG A 382 -11.86 -4.51 3.62
C ARG A 382 -12.73 -5.16 4.71
N ASN A 383 -14.02 -5.33 4.45
CA ASN A 383 -14.93 -6.07 5.31
C ASN A 383 -14.91 -7.59 5.04
N PHE A 384 -14.05 -8.04 4.12
CA PHE A 384 -13.94 -9.43 3.66
C PHE A 384 -15.25 -10.02 3.12
N ASP A 385 -16.16 -9.17 2.64
CA ASP A 385 -17.40 -9.57 1.94
C ASP A 385 -17.11 -9.73 0.45
N PHE A 386 -16.36 -10.80 0.13
CA PHE A 386 -15.95 -11.11 -1.23
C PHE A 386 -17.11 -11.54 -2.13
N ASP A 387 -18.19 -12.12 -1.59
CA ASP A 387 -19.38 -12.41 -2.39
C ASP A 387 -20.01 -11.13 -2.92
N ARG A 388 -20.31 -10.18 -2.03
CA ARG A 388 -20.89 -8.89 -2.44
C ARG A 388 -19.95 -8.11 -3.34
N PHE A 389 -18.65 -8.10 -3.02
CA PHE A 389 -17.62 -7.47 -3.83
C PHE A 389 -17.57 -8.03 -5.26
N ILE A 390 -17.46 -9.35 -5.42
CA ILE A 390 -17.33 -9.99 -6.75
C ILE A 390 -18.64 -9.86 -7.54
N ARG A 391 -19.81 -9.96 -6.89
CA ARG A 391 -21.10 -9.72 -7.55
C ARG A 391 -21.18 -8.32 -8.16
N LYS A 392 -20.69 -7.29 -7.46
CA LYS A 392 -20.65 -5.92 -7.99
C LYS A 392 -19.73 -5.81 -9.21
N LEU A 393 -18.57 -6.44 -9.17
CA LEU A 393 -17.67 -6.46 -10.33
C LEU A 393 -18.33 -7.17 -11.53
N LYS A 394 -18.98 -8.31 -11.31
CA LYS A 394 -19.69 -9.04 -12.38
C LYS A 394 -20.90 -8.31 -12.94
N GLN A 395 -21.64 -7.56 -12.11
CA GLN A 395 -22.76 -6.72 -12.58
C GLN A 395 -22.29 -5.57 -13.48
N ALA A 396 -21.05 -5.12 -13.32
CA ALA A 396 -20.43 -4.10 -14.15
C ALA A 396 -19.84 -4.66 -15.46
N GLU A 397 -19.65 -5.98 -15.59
CA GLU A 397 -19.04 -6.59 -16.78
C GLU A 397 -19.90 -6.33 -18.03
N GLY A 398 -19.26 -5.83 -19.09
CA GLY A 398 -19.92 -5.51 -20.35
C GLY A 398 -20.76 -4.24 -20.33
N ASN A 399 -20.85 -3.52 -19.19
CA ASN A 399 -21.54 -2.25 -19.08
C ASN A 399 -20.53 -1.08 -19.08
N LEU A 400 -20.47 -0.35 -20.20
CA LEU A 400 -19.56 0.79 -20.37
C LEU A 400 -19.78 1.89 -19.31
N ASP A 401 -20.99 2.04 -18.77
CA ASP A 401 -21.29 3.04 -17.73
C ASP A 401 -20.58 2.73 -16.40
N HIS A 402 -20.10 1.50 -16.22
CA HIS A 402 -19.39 1.05 -15.02
C HIS A 402 -17.87 0.95 -15.23
N ASN A 403 -17.35 1.37 -16.39
CA ASN A 403 -15.90 1.47 -16.63
C ASN A 403 -15.32 2.67 -15.86
N SER A 404 -15.12 2.52 -14.54
CA SER A 404 -14.49 3.51 -13.68
C SER A 404 -13.14 3.02 -13.15
N ILE A 405 -12.30 3.96 -12.69
CA ILE A 405 -11.02 3.62 -12.04
C ILE A 405 -11.25 2.74 -10.81
N GLU A 406 -12.34 2.96 -10.06
CA GLU A 406 -12.71 2.13 -8.90
C GLU A 406 -13.02 0.68 -9.30
N HIS A 407 -13.75 0.46 -10.40
CA HIS A 407 -14.03 -0.90 -10.89
C HIS A 407 -12.78 -1.59 -11.45
N ALA A 408 -11.90 -0.83 -12.11
CA ALA A 408 -10.59 -1.35 -12.51
C ALA A 408 -9.78 -1.76 -11.26
N PHE A 409 -9.75 -0.92 -10.23
CA PHE A 409 -9.06 -1.22 -8.98
C PHE A 409 -9.65 -2.42 -8.26
N GLY A 410 -10.98 -2.54 -8.23
CA GLY A 410 -11.65 -3.69 -7.66
C GLY A 410 -11.25 -5.00 -8.35
N ASN A 411 -11.26 -5.02 -9.68
CA ASN A 411 -10.80 -6.16 -10.48
C ASN A 411 -9.30 -6.46 -10.27
N PHE A 412 -8.48 -5.43 -10.06
CA PHE A 412 -7.06 -5.60 -9.68
C PHE A 412 -6.90 -6.26 -8.30
N LEU A 413 -7.68 -5.86 -7.30
CA LEU A 413 -7.59 -6.41 -5.94
C LEU A 413 -7.83 -7.92 -5.90
N VAL A 414 -8.75 -8.43 -6.73
CA VAL A 414 -9.08 -9.87 -6.85
C VAL A 414 -8.47 -10.53 -8.08
N SER A 415 -7.55 -9.86 -8.78
CA SER A 415 -6.80 -10.43 -9.92
C SER A 415 -7.70 -10.98 -11.03
N SER A 416 -8.81 -10.31 -11.33
CA SER A 416 -9.78 -10.79 -12.33
C SER A 416 -9.13 -11.06 -13.69
N ASN A 417 -9.31 -12.29 -14.20
CA ASN A 417 -8.75 -12.78 -15.46
C ASN A 417 -7.24 -12.50 -15.57
N ASP A 418 -6.47 -12.87 -14.54
CA ASP A 418 -5.02 -12.68 -14.47
C ASP A 418 -4.61 -11.22 -14.77
N TYR A 419 -5.35 -10.28 -14.17
CA TYR A 419 -5.19 -8.83 -14.32
C TYR A 419 -5.48 -8.26 -15.71
N ARG A 420 -6.07 -9.04 -16.62
CA ARG A 420 -6.49 -8.53 -17.93
C ARG A 420 -7.75 -7.70 -17.87
N THR A 421 -8.75 -8.12 -17.08
CA THR A 421 -9.98 -7.34 -16.90
C THR A 421 -9.69 -5.91 -16.46
N PRO A 422 -8.85 -5.65 -15.42
CA PRO A 422 -8.53 -4.28 -15.08
C PRO A 422 -7.75 -3.57 -16.20
N TYR A 423 -6.84 -4.24 -16.93
CA TYR A 423 -6.17 -3.63 -18.09
C TYR A 423 -7.17 -3.15 -19.16
N PHE A 424 -8.15 -3.97 -19.54
CA PHE A 424 -9.14 -3.59 -20.55
C PHE A 424 -10.03 -2.43 -20.10
N ILE A 425 -10.48 -2.43 -18.83
CA ILE A 425 -11.23 -1.30 -18.27
C ILE A 425 -10.38 -0.01 -18.35
N LEU A 426 -9.11 -0.06 -17.94
CA LEU A 426 -8.20 1.08 -18.02
C LEU A 426 -7.97 1.53 -19.47
N ASN A 427 -7.86 0.60 -20.41
CA ASN A 427 -7.70 0.92 -21.83
C ASN A 427 -8.91 1.68 -22.38
N GLU A 428 -10.12 1.23 -22.07
CA GLU A 428 -11.36 1.91 -22.46
C GLU A 428 -11.47 3.31 -21.83
N ILE A 429 -11.12 3.44 -20.54
CA ILE A 429 -11.08 4.74 -19.87
C ILE A 429 -10.09 5.68 -20.59
N ARG A 430 -8.89 5.21 -20.95
CA ARG A 430 -7.92 6.03 -21.69
C ARG A 430 -8.46 6.49 -23.04
N ASN A 431 -9.08 5.59 -23.79
CA ASN A 431 -9.63 5.91 -25.11
C ASN A 431 -10.75 6.96 -25.04
N THR A 432 -11.59 6.90 -24.00
CA THR A 432 -12.73 7.81 -23.83
C THR A 432 -12.36 9.15 -23.18
N THR A 433 -11.26 9.22 -22.43
CA THR A 433 -10.88 10.43 -21.66
C THR A 433 -9.73 11.24 -22.27
N LYS A 434 -8.94 10.67 -23.19
CA LYS A 434 -7.72 11.31 -23.77
C LYS A 434 -7.94 12.75 -24.28
N SER A 435 -9.11 13.05 -24.82
CA SER A 435 -9.43 14.36 -25.42
C SER A 435 -10.40 15.21 -24.59
N THR A 436 -10.60 14.86 -23.30
CA THR A 436 -11.58 15.49 -22.41
C THR A 436 -10.85 16.19 -21.26
N PRO A 437 -10.62 17.52 -21.34
CA PRO A 437 -9.89 18.28 -20.32
C PRO A 437 -10.39 18.07 -18.88
N GLU A 438 -11.71 17.95 -18.70
CA GLU A 438 -12.36 17.72 -17.40
C GLU A 438 -12.13 16.32 -16.82
N LYS A 439 -11.50 15.42 -17.58
CA LYS A 439 -11.14 14.05 -17.19
C LYS A 439 -9.65 13.79 -17.20
N SER A 440 -8.84 14.85 -17.08
CA SER A 440 -7.39 14.77 -17.15
C SER A 440 -6.79 13.92 -16.02
N VAL A 441 -7.35 13.98 -14.80
CA VAL A 441 -6.86 13.15 -13.69
C VAL A 441 -7.23 11.70 -13.92
N THR A 442 -8.47 11.42 -14.35
CA THR A 442 -8.89 10.07 -14.71
C THR A 442 -8.01 9.48 -15.81
N TYR A 443 -7.70 10.25 -16.85
CA TYR A 443 -6.81 9.84 -17.94
C TYR A 443 -5.40 9.52 -17.43
N PHE A 444 -4.86 10.38 -16.56
CA PHE A 444 -3.56 10.17 -15.92
C PHE A 444 -3.54 8.90 -15.07
N LEU A 445 -4.51 8.74 -14.15
CA LEU A 445 -4.59 7.58 -13.26
C LEU A 445 -4.76 6.28 -14.04
N ALA A 446 -5.57 6.27 -15.10
CA ALA A 446 -5.71 5.08 -15.95
C ALA A 446 -4.41 4.70 -16.64
N THR A 447 -3.65 5.71 -17.09
CA THR A 447 -2.35 5.50 -17.73
C THR A 447 -1.29 5.04 -16.73
N LEU A 448 -1.22 5.66 -15.55
CA LEU A 448 -0.34 5.26 -14.45
C LEU A 448 -0.65 3.82 -14.01
N ASN A 449 -1.91 3.50 -13.73
CA ASN A 449 -2.31 2.17 -13.27
C ASN A 449 -2.02 1.07 -14.29
N SER A 450 -2.08 1.38 -15.58
CA SER A 450 -1.70 0.44 -16.64
C SER A 450 -0.23 0.03 -16.54
N THR A 451 0.66 0.92 -16.08
CA THR A 451 2.10 0.61 -15.91
C THR A 451 2.35 -0.42 -14.79
N PHE A 452 1.56 -0.38 -13.72
CA PHE A 452 1.67 -1.34 -12.61
C PHE A 452 1.25 -2.76 -13.01
N LEU A 453 0.50 -2.93 -14.09
CA LEU A 453 0.05 -4.26 -14.54
C LEU A 453 1.14 -5.03 -15.30
N TYR A 454 2.25 -4.40 -15.70
CA TYR A 454 3.25 -5.01 -16.58
C TYR A 454 3.80 -6.35 -16.08
N ASN A 455 4.25 -6.40 -14.82
CA ASN A 455 4.80 -7.62 -14.20
C ASN A 455 3.71 -8.57 -13.70
N LEU A 456 2.50 -8.08 -13.48
CA LEU A 456 1.39 -8.89 -12.97
C LEU A 456 0.75 -9.73 -14.08
N ILE A 457 0.69 -9.20 -15.30
CA ILE A 457 0.18 -9.89 -16.49
C ILE A 457 1.21 -10.88 -17.06
N GLU A 458 2.50 -10.73 -16.75
CA GLU A 458 3.58 -11.61 -17.24
C GLU A 458 3.36 -13.10 -16.91
N MET A 459 2.63 -13.39 -15.84
CA MET A 459 2.38 -14.76 -15.39
C MET A 459 1.25 -15.48 -16.15
N SER A 460 0.59 -14.81 -17.10
CA SER A 460 -0.49 -15.38 -17.93
C SER A 460 0.06 -16.15 -19.15
N GLU A 461 -0.44 -17.36 -19.38
CA GLU A 461 -0.10 -18.20 -20.55
C GLU A 461 -0.95 -17.89 -21.80
N ILE A 462 -1.69 -16.77 -21.83
CA ILE A 462 -2.67 -16.46 -22.88
C ILE A 462 -2.05 -15.65 -24.04
N ASP A 463 -2.51 -15.87 -25.27
CA ASP A 463 -1.94 -15.36 -26.53
C ASP A 463 -1.73 -13.83 -26.62
N ASP A 464 -2.63 -13.00 -26.08
CA ASP A 464 -2.56 -11.54 -26.15
C ASP A 464 -1.69 -10.90 -25.04
N THR A 465 -1.10 -11.72 -24.16
CA THR A 465 -0.23 -11.27 -23.05
C THR A 465 0.91 -10.37 -23.56
N GLU A 466 1.62 -10.79 -24.61
CA GLU A 466 2.73 -10.00 -25.16
C GLU A 466 2.29 -8.72 -25.87
N GLU A 467 1.10 -8.73 -26.49
CA GLU A 467 0.51 -7.53 -27.09
C GLU A 467 0.19 -6.49 -26.02
N ILE A 468 -0.50 -6.90 -24.95
CA ILE A 468 -0.80 -6.06 -23.79
C ILE A 468 0.49 -5.50 -23.18
N ARG A 469 1.50 -6.34 -22.97
CA ARG A 469 2.81 -5.91 -22.44
C ARG A 469 3.51 -4.92 -23.36
N SER A 470 3.43 -5.12 -24.68
CA SER A 470 3.96 -4.17 -25.66
C SER A 470 3.30 -2.80 -25.55
N HIS A 471 1.96 -2.77 -25.45
CA HIS A 471 1.21 -1.53 -25.24
C HIS A 471 1.58 -0.84 -23.92
N ILE A 472 1.74 -1.59 -22.82
CA ILE A 472 2.16 -1.03 -21.53
C ILE A 472 3.59 -0.45 -21.63
N ARG A 473 4.53 -1.15 -22.27
CA ARG A 473 5.91 -0.65 -22.49
C ARG A 473 5.98 0.64 -23.29
N ALA A 474 5.01 0.89 -24.16
CA ALA A 474 4.93 2.10 -24.97
C ALA A 474 4.41 3.32 -24.20
N ILE A 475 3.92 3.14 -22.96
CA ILE A 475 3.43 4.24 -22.12
C ILE A 475 4.62 5.08 -21.64
N ASP A 476 4.58 6.37 -21.94
CA ASP A 476 5.51 7.37 -21.44
C ASP A 476 4.72 8.42 -20.63
N LEU A 477 4.81 8.31 -19.30
CA LEU A 477 4.11 9.20 -18.37
C LEU A 477 4.67 10.63 -18.39
N ASP A 478 5.94 10.82 -18.70
CA ASP A 478 6.51 12.18 -18.83
C ASP A 478 5.97 12.84 -20.10
N LYS A 479 5.96 12.12 -21.22
CA LYS A 479 5.34 12.59 -22.46
C LYS A 479 3.86 12.95 -22.25
N LEU A 480 3.11 12.10 -21.53
CA LEU A 480 1.72 12.38 -21.17
C LEU A 480 1.59 13.71 -20.41
N LEU A 481 2.40 13.91 -19.36
CA LEU A 481 2.32 15.11 -18.52
C LEU A 481 2.68 16.38 -19.30
N TYR A 482 3.78 16.40 -20.05
CA TYR A 482 4.32 17.61 -20.70
C TYR A 482 3.74 17.90 -22.09
N ASN A 483 3.36 16.87 -22.85
CA ASN A 483 2.91 17.05 -24.23
C ASN A 483 1.39 16.95 -24.39
N GLU A 484 0.71 16.27 -23.46
CA GLU A 484 -0.73 16.08 -23.54
C GLU A 484 -1.45 16.91 -22.48
N LEU A 485 -1.12 16.75 -21.18
CA LEU A 485 -1.92 17.33 -20.10
C LEU A 485 -1.58 18.79 -19.74
N GLU A 486 -0.32 19.22 -19.79
CA GLU A 486 0.14 20.57 -19.38
C GLU A 486 -0.68 21.72 -19.99
N PHE A 487 -1.28 21.51 -21.17
CA PHE A 487 -2.09 22.51 -21.87
C PHE A 487 -3.50 22.66 -21.32
N TYR A 488 -4.06 21.60 -20.73
CA TYR A 488 -5.47 21.51 -20.35
C TYR A 488 -5.70 21.71 -18.86
N ILE A 489 -4.67 21.45 -18.03
CA ILE A 489 -4.77 21.54 -16.58
C ILE A 489 -3.99 22.71 -15.99
N GLU A 490 -4.39 23.12 -14.79
CA GLU A 490 -3.69 24.18 -14.05
C GLU A 490 -2.37 23.66 -13.45
N ARG A 491 -1.40 24.57 -13.28
CA ARG A 491 -0.05 24.26 -12.76
C ARG A 491 -0.07 23.43 -11.47
N GLU A 492 -0.86 23.85 -10.49
CA GLU A 492 -0.97 23.13 -9.21
C GLU A 492 -1.49 21.69 -9.38
N LEU A 493 -2.40 21.46 -10.33
CA LEU A 493 -2.83 20.09 -10.60
C LEU A 493 -1.69 19.30 -11.26
N LEU A 494 -1.01 19.88 -12.25
CA LEU A 494 0.12 19.24 -12.95
C LEU A 494 1.27 18.88 -12.00
N GLU A 495 1.62 19.76 -11.07
CA GLU A 495 2.64 19.51 -10.05
C GLU A 495 2.23 18.35 -9.13
N TYR A 496 0.97 18.30 -8.73
CA TYR A 496 0.47 17.17 -7.94
C TYR A 496 0.48 15.85 -8.74
N LEU A 497 0.10 15.85 -10.03
CA LEU A 497 0.21 14.64 -10.87
C LEU A 497 1.66 14.11 -10.95
N LYS A 498 2.65 15.01 -11.04
CA LYS A 498 4.07 14.63 -11.00
C LYS A 498 4.43 13.95 -9.69
N LYS A 499 3.97 14.49 -8.55
CA LYS A 499 4.18 13.87 -7.23
C LYS A 499 3.56 12.47 -7.13
N VAL A 500 2.39 12.26 -7.72
CA VAL A 500 1.76 10.94 -7.79
C VAL A 500 2.57 9.99 -8.68
N LYS A 501 3.04 10.45 -9.85
CA LYS A 501 3.90 9.66 -10.75
C LYS A 501 5.22 9.23 -10.08
N ASP A 502 5.82 10.14 -9.32
CA ASP A 502 7.14 9.95 -8.71
C ASP A 502 7.06 9.23 -7.34
N ASP A 503 5.89 8.66 -6.99
CA ASP A 503 5.69 7.92 -5.75
C ASP A 503 6.04 8.75 -4.48
N ASP A 504 5.87 10.09 -4.51
CA ASP A 504 6.37 11.01 -3.47
C ASP A 504 5.85 10.65 -2.07
N ILE A 505 4.54 10.37 -1.95
CA ILE A 505 3.90 10.04 -0.67
C ILE A 505 4.44 8.74 -0.08
N ILE A 506 4.61 7.69 -0.89
CA ILE A 506 5.02 6.39 -0.35
C ILE A 506 6.48 6.41 0.11
N HIS A 507 7.36 7.14 -0.59
CA HIS A 507 8.74 7.35 -0.15
C HIS A 507 8.79 8.12 1.16
N LYS A 508 8.07 9.25 1.25
CA LYS A 508 7.98 10.06 2.49
C LYS A 508 7.44 9.27 3.67
N VAL A 509 6.37 8.50 3.47
CA VAL A 509 5.80 7.65 4.52
C VAL A 509 6.81 6.60 4.97
N GLN A 510 7.52 5.96 4.04
CA GLN A 510 8.52 4.96 4.40
C GLN A 510 9.63 5.59 5.26
N ASP A 511 10.20 6.72 4.84
CA ASP A 511 11.27 7.42 5.57
C ASP A 511 10.79 7.84 6.97
N ASN A 512 9.57 8.38 7.07
CA ASN A 512 8.97 8.76 8.36
C ASN A 512 8.76 7.55 9.27
N VAL A 513 8.26 6.42 8.74
CA VAL A 513 8.02 5.20 9.52
C VAL A 513 9.33 4.58 9.99
N GLU A 514 10.36 4.55 9.15
CA GLU A 514 11.70 4.08 9.53
C GLU A 514 12.31 4.96 10.63
N SER A 515 12.20 6.29 10.51
CA SER A 515 12.63 7.22 11.57
C SER A 515 11.82 7.06 12.86
N LEU A 516 10.50 6.89 12.78
CA LEU A 516 9.64 6.72 13.95
C LEU A 516 9.90 5.38 14.64
N LEU A 517 10.17 4.31 13.89
CA LEU A 517 10.57 3.02 14.44
C LEU A 517 11.88 3.14 15.24
N GLU A 518 12.88 3.88 14.74
CA GLU A 518 14.10 4.15 15.49
C GLU A 518 13.82 4.91 16.79
N GLN A 519 12.94 5.91 16.75
CA GLN A 519 12.54 6.70 17.92
C GLN A 519 11.78 5.87 18.95
N VAL A 520 10.85 5.01 18.53
CA VAL A 520 10.12 4.10 19.41
C VAL A 520 11.06 3.09 20.08
N ASN A 521 12.04 2.54 19.34
CA ASN A 521 13.05 1.66 19.93
C ASN A 521 13.91 2.38 20.98
N LYS A 522 14.34 3.61 20.70
CA LYS A 522 15.09 4.43 21.67
C LYS A 522 14.27 4.70 22.92
N LEU A 523 12.98 5.01 22.75
CA LEU A 523 12.06 5.22 23.87
C LEU A 523 11.88 3.94 24.69
N LYS A 524 11.60 2.80 24.06
CA LYS A 524 11.48 1.50 24.74
C LYS A 524 12.72 1.21 25.59
N LYS A 525 13.92 1.36 24.99
CA LYS A 525 15.18 1.16 25.71
C LYS A 525 15.33 2.11 26.89
N LEU A 526 15.03 3.40 26.71
CA LEU A 526 15.10 4.38 27.79
C LEU A 526 14.18 4.00 28.97
N ILE A 527 12.95 3.56 28.69
CA ILE A 527 11.99 3.16 29.71
C ILE A 527 12.44 1.86 30.40
N ASP A 528 12.97 0.89 29.66
CA ASP A 528 13.53 -0.35 30.22
C ASP A 528 14.72 -0.09 31.16
N ASP A 529 15.53 0.93 30.83
CA ASP A 529 16.65 1.39 31.66
C ASP A 529 16.20 2.22 32.88
N GLY A 530 14.89 2.32 33.14
CA GLY A 530 14.29 3.08 34.26
C GLY A 530 14.21 4.60 34.01
N GLY A 531 14.45 5.02 32.77
CA GLY A 531 14.35 6.39 32.34
C GLY A 531 12.91 6.87 32.11
N TRP A 532 12.80 8.14 31.78
CA TRP A 532 11.54 8.81 31.49
C TRP A 532 11.73 9.82 30.37
N GLN A 533 10.71 10.00 29.53
CA GLN A 533 10.68 11.05 28.53
C GLN A 533 9.29 11.68 28.43
N SER A 534 9.22 13.01 28.50
CA SER A 534 8.12 13.75 27.86
C SER A 534 8.44 13.87 26.38
N GLY A 535 7.56 13.36 25.52
CA GLY A 535 7.82 13.34 24.08
C GLY A 535 6.54 13.25 23.26
N PRO A 536 6.68 13.37 21.93
CA PRO A 536 5.56 13.22 21.02
C PRO A 536 5.01 11.79 21.07
N ASN A 537 3.71 11.64 20.80
CA ASN A 537 3.07 10.35 20.72
C ASN A 537 3.48 9.65 19.41
N TYR A 538 4.56 8.86 19.46
CA TYR A 538 5.07 8.17 18.28
C TYR A 538 4.06 7.19 17.67
N ALA A 539 3.23 6.53 18.50
CA ALA A 539 2.18 5.64 18.01
C ALA A 539 1.17 6.40 17.15
N TYR A 540 0.71 7.56 17.62
CA TYR A 540 -0.18 8.43 16.85
C TYR A 540 0.47 8.87 15.52
N ASN A 541 1.74 9.28 15.54
CA ASN A 541 2.45 9.67 14.32
C ASN A 541 2.58 8.53 13.30
N LEU A 542 2.79 7.29 13.77
CA LEU A 542 2.79 6.10 12.91
C LEU A 542 1.41 5.88 12.26
N LEU A 543 0.33 6.00 13.04
CA LEU A 543 -1.03 5.86 12.55
C LEU A 543 -1.37 6.91 11.48
N VAL A 544 -1.02 8.18 11.71
CA VAL A 544 -1.27 9.27 10.75
C VAL A 544 -0.51 9.04 9.44
N ASN A 545 0.77 8.65 9.49
CA ASN A 545 1.54 8.34 8.29
C ASN A 545 0.94 7.16 7.51
N TYR A 546 0.49 6.12 8.22
CA TYR A 546 -0.15 4.99 7.57
C TYR A 546 -1.52 5.33 6.98
N GLU A 547 -2.31 6.20 7.64
CA GLU A 547 -3.57 6.69 7.10
C GLU A 547 -3.37 7.50 5.81
N LYS A 548 -2.35 8.38 5.75
CA LYS A 548 -1.97 9.09 4.50
C LYS A 548 -1.65 8.09 3.38
N CYS A 549 -0.83 7.08 3.67
CA CYS A 549 -0.48 6.04 2.71
C CYS A 549 -1.71 5.25 2.25
N PHE A 550 -2.57 4.84 3.19
CA PHE A 550 -3.82 4.14 2.88
C PHE A 550 -4.71 4.97 1.96
N LYS A 551 -5.04 6.22 2.33
CA LYS A 551 -5.94 7.07 1.54
C LYS A 551 -5.36 7.41 0.18
N HIS A 552 -4.06 7.64 0.08
CA HIS A 552 -3.41 7.88 -1.21
C HIS A 552 -3.62 6.73 -2.19
N HIS A 553 -3.47 5.48 -1.75
CA HIS A 553 -3.55 4.33 -2.66
C HIS A 553 -4.99 3.83 -2.85
N TYR A 554 -5.76 3.68 -1.78
CA TYR A 554 -7.12 3.16 -1.86
C TYR A 554 -8.11 4.19 -2.40
N ASN A 555 -8.15 5.42 -1.86
CA ASN A 555 -9.16 6.40 -2.28
C ASN A 555 -8.90 6.95 -3.68
N ASN A 556 -7.64 6.98 -4.14
CA ASN A 556 -7.31 7.31 -5.53
C ASN A 556 -7.26 6.08 -6.44
N SER A 557 -7.54 4.88 -5.92
CA SER A 557 -7.55 3.64 -6.70
C SER A 557 -6.24 3.40 -7.47
N ILE A 558 -5.10 3.62 -6.81
CA ILE A 558 -3.75 3.41 -7.37
C ILE A 558 -3.34 1.95 -7.15
N PHE A 559 -2.87 1.29 -8.21
CA PHE A 559 -2.60 -0.16 -8.26
C PHE A 559 -1.31 -0.57 -7.52
N TYR A 560 -0.98 0.08 -6.41
CA TYR A 560 0.30 -0.11 -5.73
C TYR A 560 0.26 -1.12 -4.56
N VAL A 561 -0.92 -1.37 -3.99
CA VAL A 561 -1.07 -2.07 -2.69
C VAL A 561 -0.60 -3.53 -2.69
N LYS A 562 -0.35 -4.12 -3.87
CA LYS A 562 0.19 -5.48 -4.01
C LYS A 562 1.73 -5.55 -4.00
N PHE A 563 2.43 -4.43 -4.15
CA PHE A 563 3.88 -4.40 -4.24
C PHE A 563 4.59 -4.40 -2.88
N ASP A 564 5.83 -4.88 -2.89
CA ASP A 564 6.63 -5.13 -1.69
C ASP A 564 6.84 -3.91 -0.79
N ARG A 565 6.96 -2.71 -1.38
CA ARG A 565 7.15 -1.50 -0.59
C ARG A 565 5.93 -1.19 0.29
N TYR A 566 4.71 -1.35 -0.24
CA TYR A 566 3.50 -1.18 0.56
C TYR A 566 3.45 -2.20 1.71
N LYS A 567 3.68 -3.48 1.38
CA LYS A 567 3.74 -4.59 2.37
C LYS A 567 4.82 -4.35 3.44
N LYS A 568 5.99 -3.80 3.06
CA LYS A 568 7.07 -3.44 3.98
C LYS A 568 6.63 -2.34 4.94
N ILE A 569 5.96 -1.29 4.46
CA ILE A 569 5.44 -0.22 5.31
C ILE A 569 4.43 -0.78 6.33
N SER A 570 3.45 -1.60 5.89
CA SER A 570 2.48 -2.23 6.80
C SER A 570 3.18 -3.06 7.89
N ARG A 571 4.22 -3.82 7.51
CA ARG A 571 5.04 -4.60 8.46
C ARG A 571 5.77 -3.71 9.47
N LEU A 572 6.44 -2.66 9.02
CA LEU A 572 7.20 -1.75 9.89
C LEU A 572 6.26 -0.99 10.84
N ILE A 573 5.08 -0.58 10.36
CA ILE A 573 4.04 0.04 11.17
C ILE A 573 3.61 -0.90 12.29
N LEU A 574 3.25 -2.16 12.00
CA LEU A 574 2.84 -3.11 13.04
C LEU A 574 3.98 -3.36 14.04
N GLN A 575 5.22 -3.53 13.58
CA GLN A 575 6.39 -3.69 14.44
C GLN A 575 6.57 -2.51 15.39
N ALA A 576 6.55 -1.28 14.85
CA ALA A 576 6.70 -0.07 15.64
C ALA A 576 5.56 0.13 16.63
N LEU A 577 4.31 -0.14 16.22
CA LEU A 577 3.15 -0.07 17.11
C LEU A 577 3.21 -1.12 18.22
N LEU A 578 3.74 -2.31 17.94
CA LEU A 578 3.90 -3.35 18.95
C LEU A 578 5.00 -3.02 19.97
N ILE A 579 6.14 -2.48 19.52
CA ILE A 579 7.19 -1.99 20.43
C ILE A 579 6.62 -0.86 21.29
N SER A 580 5.85 0.05 20.68
CA SER A 580 5.14 1.10 21.39
C SER A 580 4.19 0.50 22.43
N TYR A 581 3.32 -0.45 22.07
CA TYR A 581 2.41 -1.13 23.01
C TYR A 581 3.15 -1.75 24.21
N ASN A 582 4.32 -2.33 23.97
CA ASN A 582 5.17 -2.90 25.01
C ASN A 582 6.00 -1.86 25.79
N THR A 583 5.76 -0.56 25.62
CA THR A 583 6.43 0.53 26.35
C THR A 583 5.48 1.12 27.41
N PRO A 584 5.51 0.64 28.66
CA PRO A 584 4.49 0.97 29.66
C PRO A 584 4.41 2.47 29.96
N GLY A 585 3.20 3.04 29.97
CA GLY A 585 2.95 4.45 30.32
C GLY A 585 3.23 5.48 29.23
N TYR A 586 3.95 5.12 28.16
CA TYR A 586 4.30 6.03 27.05
C TYR A 586 3.79 5.55 25.69
N GLY A 587 3.47 4.27 25.61
CA GLY A 587 3.14 3.55 24.40
C GLY A 587 1.68 3.59 23.96
N LEU A 588 1.42 2.88 22.86
CA LEU A 588 0.06 2.53 22.43
C LEU A 588 -0.66 1.76 23.54
N VAL A 589 -1.92 2.12 23.84
CA VAL A 589 -2.71 1.41 24.86
C VAL A 589 -3.53 0.27 24.25
N THR A 590 -4.13 0.50 23.09
CA THR A 590 -4.99 -0.48 22.41
C THR A 590 -4.79 -0.42 20.90
N PHE A 591 -4.89 -1.57 20.23
CA PHE A 591 -4.94 -1.64 18.78
C PHE A 591 -6.36 -1.39 18.27
N ASN A 592 -6.47 -0.73 17.11
CA ASN A 592 -7.75 -0.51 16.42
C ASN A 592 -7.95 -1.49 15.25
N ASP A 593 -9.20 -1.62 14.81
CA ASP A 593 -9.57 -2.56 13.75
C ASP A 593 -8.89 -2.24 12.41
N PHE A 594 -8.60 -0.97 12.15
CA PHE A 594 -7.95 -0.51 10.94
C PHE A 594 -6.56 -1.14 10.78
N ILE A 595 -5.67 -0.98 11.78
CA ILE A 595 -4.31 -1.55 11.73
C ILE A 595 -4.34 -3.08 11.70
N LEU A 596 -5.24 -3.70 12.46
CA LEU A 596 -5.36 -5.16 12.47
C LEU A 596 -5.84 -5.70 11.12
N THR A 597 -6.76 -5.00 10.46
CA THR A 597 -7.26 -5.36 9.11
C THR A 597 -6.17 -5.20 8.07
N GLU A 598 -5.39 -4.12 8.14
CA GLU A 598 -4.27 -3.86 7.25
C GLU A 598 -3.14 -4.89 7.43
N SER A 599 -2.91 -5.31 8.68
CA SER A 599 -1.99 -6.40 9.00
C SER A 599 -2.45 -7.73 8.41
N ILE A 600 -3.76 -8.01 8.46
CA ILE A 600 -4.35 -9.23 7.88
C ILE A 600 -4.20 -9.25 6.35
N LEU A 601 -4.41 -8.10 5.69
CA LEU A 601 -4.38 -7.99 4.23
C LEU A 601 -2.97 -7.99 3.64
N HIS A 602 -2.02 -7.28 4.28
CA HIS A 602 -0.77 -6.91 3.62
C HIS A 602 0.49 -7.57 4.19
N ILE A 603 0.42 -8.19 5.38
CA ILE A 603 1.57 -8.86 5.99
C ILE A 603 1.52 -10.37 5.69
N PRO A 604 2.57 -10.96 5.09
CA PRO A 604 2.64 -12.41 4.90
C PRO A 604 2.51 -13.18 6.21
N SER A 605 1.79 -14.31 6.23
CA SER A 605 1.46 -15.02 7.47
C SER A 605 2.66 -15.37 8.35
N SER A 606 3.76 -15.84 7.74
CA SER A 606 4.99 -16.15 8.49
C SER A 606 5.58 -14.93 9.20
N LYS A 607 5.53 -13.76 8.56
CA LYS A 607 6.01 -12.49 9.13
C LYS A 607 5.06 -11.95 10.19
N LEU A 608 3.76 -12.08 10.01
CA LEU A 608 2.79 -11.70 11.05
C LEU A 608 2.97 -12.54 12.31
N GLN A 609 3.17 -13.86 12.14
CA GLN A 609 3.46 -14.78 13.24
C GLN A 609 4.77 -14.45 13.95
N GLU A 610 5.84 -14.13 13.19
CA GLU A 610 7.13 -13.70 13.73
C GLU A 610 6.98 -12.45 14.60
N ILE A 611 6.31 -11.41 14.09
CA ILE A 611 6.09 -10.14 14.79
C ILE A 611 5.30 -10.34 16.09
N LEU A 612 4.30 -11.22 16.08
CA LEU A 612 3.43 -11.46 17.23
C LEU A 612 3.87 -12.65 18.11
N SER A 613 5.06 -13.19 17.89
CA SER A 613 5.52 -14.43 18.55
C SER A 613 5.68 -14.28 20.07
N GLU A 614 6.16 -13.13 20.53
CA GLU A 614 6.37 -12.82 21.95
C GLU A 614 5.09 -12.37 22.67
N GLN A 615 3.99 -12.21 21.94
CA GLN A 615 2.75 -11.64 22.46
C GLN A 615 1.75 -12.73 22.82
N GLU A 616 1.49 -12.89 24.11
CA GLU A 616 0.41 -13.79 24.56
C GLU A 616 -0.96 -13.16 24.31
N THR A 617 -1.13 -11.88 24.65
CA THR A 617 -2.35 -11.11 24.42
C THR A 617 -2.04 -9.70 23.97
N ILE A 618 -2.93 -9.13 23.14
CA ILE A 618 -2.93 -7.71 22.76
C ILE A 618 -4.31 -7.11 23.04
N ASP A 619 -4.33 -5.91 23.59
CA ASP A 619 -5.57 -5.18 23.86
C ASP A 619 -6.06 -4.43 22.62
N VAL A 620 -7.38 -4.37 22.48
CA VAL A 620 -8.05 -3.70 21.36
C VAL A 620 -9.12 -2.75 21.88
N ASP A 621 -9.46 -1.73 21.09
CA ASP A 621 -10.53 -0.80 21.46
C ASP A 621 -11.93 -1.48 21.48
N ASN A 622 -12.89 -0.82 22.12
CA ASN A 622 -14.20 -1.39 22.48
C ASN A 622 -14.99 -2.00 21.30
N ASN A 623 -14.79 -1.52 20.07
CA ASN A 623 -15.55 -1.97 18.90
C ASN A 623 -14.74 -2.86 17.95
N SER A 624 -13.43 -2.98 18.16
CA SER A 624 -12.54 -3.68 17.23
C SER A 624 -12.79 -5.19 17.19
N VAL A 625 -13.14 -5.81 18.33
CA VAL A 625 -13.47 -7.25 18.39
C VAL A 625 -14.66 -7.56 17.49
N GLU A 626 -15.78 -6.84 17.67
CA GLU A 626 -17.02 -7.00 16.89
C GLU A 626 -16.75 -6.85 15.39
N LYS A 627 -15.97 -5.83 14.99
CA LYS A 627 -15.61 -5.60 13.58
C LYS A 627 -14.77 -6.74 13.00
N LEU A 628 -13.80 -7.26 13.75
CA LEU A 628 -12.98 -8.40 13.28
C LEU A 628 -13.81 -9.69 13.17
N LEU A 629 -14.72 -9.95 14.11
CA LEU A 629 -15.61 -11.10 14.05
C LEU A 629 -16.62 -11.00 12.91
N SER A 630 -17.14 -9.79 12.64
CA SER A 630 -17.97 -9.51 11.48
C SER A 630 -17.21 -9.76 10.17
N LYS A 631 -15.96 -9.31 10.07
CA LYS A 631 -15.05 -9.60 8.94
C LYS A 631 -14.80 -11.09 8.75
N LEU A 632 -14.54 -11.84 9.83
CA LEU A 632 -14.42 -13.30 9.75
C LEU A 632 -15.71 -13.94 9.26
N LYS A 633 -16.85 -13.53 9.79
CA LYS A 633 -18.17 -14.02 9.36
C LYS A 633 -18.41 -13.78 7.87
N ASN A 634 -18.10 -12.58 7.37
CA ASN A 634 -18.21 -12.22 5.95
C ASN A 634 -17.28 -13.06 5.08
N LEU A 635 -16.04 -13.28 5.50
CA LEU A 635 -15.08 -14.13 4.79
C LEU A 635 -15.65 -15.54 4.60
N LEU A 636 -16.18 -16.14 5.68
CA LEU A 636 -16.73 -17.49 5.68
C LEU A 636 -17.97 -17.58 4.78
N TYR A 637 -18.93 -16.66 4.93
CA TYR A 637 -20.12 -16.60 4.09
C TYR A 637 -19.84 -16.22 2.63
N SER A 638 -18.70 -15.61 2.34
CA SER A 638 -18.30 -15.38 0.95
C SER A 638 -18.09 -16.70 0.22
N TYR A 639 -17.55 -17.71 0.91
CA TYR A 639 -17.32 -19.03 0.32
C TYR A 639 -18.54 -19.95 0.43
N VAL A 640 -19.34 -19.87 1.50
CA VAL A 640 -20.55 -20.69 1.69
C VAL A 640 -21.84 -19.90 1.76
N GLN A 641 -22.90 -20.39 1.13
CA GLN A 641 -24.25 -19.86 1.23
C GLN A 641 -25.13 -20.83 2.03
N THR A 642 -26.10 -20.29 2.77
CA THR A 642 -27.17 -21.09 3.38
C THR A 642 -28.09 -21.63 2.29
N GLY A 643 -28.10 -22.94 2.13
CA GLY A 643 -29.00 -23.68 1.26
C GLY A 643 -30.37 -23.95 1.89
N PHE A 644 -31.17 -24.78 1.21
CA PHE A 644 -32.44 -25.26 1.75
C PHE A 644 -32.21 -26.11 3.01
N PHE A 645 -33.14 -26.05 3.97
CA PHE A 645 -33.07 -26.77 5.26
C PHE A 645 -31.88 -26.44 6.17
N ASN A 646 -31.29 -25.25 6.03
CA ASN A 646 -30.21 -24.75 6.91
C ASN A 646 -28.83 -25.41 6.69
N ASP A 647 -28.67 -26.16 5.59
CA ASP A 647 -27.39 -26.69 5.11
C ASP A 647 -26.55 -25.61 4.42
N PHE A 648 -25.26 -25.91 4.17
CA PHE A 648 -24.34 -25.00 3.49
C PHE A 648 -23.94 -25.55 2.11
N THR A 649 -23.95 -24.68 1.10
CA THR A 649 -23.44 -24.98 -0.25
C THR A 649 -22.33 -24.00 -0.63
N LYS A 650 -21.44 -24.41 -1.52
CA LYS A 650 -20.40 -23.51 -2.06
C LYS A 650 -21.03 -22.35 -2.82
N ASN A 651 -20.39 -21.19 -2.73
CA ASN A 651 -20.71 -20.03 -3.53
C ASN A 651 -19.99 -20.11 -4.88
N ASP A 652 -20.73 -20.42 -5.94
CA ASP A 652 -20.18 -20.57 -7.30
C ASP A 652 -19.43 -19.31 -7.79
N ILE A 653 -19.91 -18.12 -7.42
CA ILE A 653 -19.31 -16.87 -7.90
C ILE A 653 -17.91 -16.67 -7.31
N VAL A 654 -17.77 -16.90 -6.01
CA VAL A 654 -16.50 -16.72 -5.29
C VAL A 654 -15.56 -17.89 -5.58
N THR A 655 -16.07 -19.12 -5.67
CA THR A 655 -15.24 -20.30 -5.97
C THR A 655 -14.63 -20.25 -7.37
N VAL A 656 -15.36 -19.77 -8.37
CA VAL A 656 -14.79 -19.51 -9.72
C VAL A 656 -13.67 -18.46 -9.64
N GLN A 657 -13.83 -17.40 -8.85
CA GLN A 657 -12.75 -16.40 -8.69
C GLN A 657 -11.52 -16.99 -7.97
N LEU A 658 -11.72 -17.93 -7.04
CA LEU A 658 -10.65 -18.65 -6.31
C LEU A 658 -9.89 -19.67 -7.17
N GLU A 659 -10.20 -19.81 -8.46
CA GLU A 659 -9.31 -20.51 -9.40
C GLU A 659 -8.11 -19.64 -9.81
N ASN A 660 -8.21 -18.31 -9.69
CA ASN A 660 -7.04 -17.43 -9.83
C ASN A 660 -6.10 -17.59 -8.62
N TRP A 661 -4.84 -17.91 -8.89
CA TRP A 661 -3.85 -18.25 -7.88
C TRP A 661 -3.59 -17.10 -6.89
N ASP A 662 -3.43 -15.87 -7.37
CA ASP A 662 -3.17 -14.70 -6.51
C ASP A 662 -4.34 -14.39 -5.58
N PHE A 663 -5.57 -14.50 -6.07
CA PHE A 663 -6.76 -14.29 -5.23
C PHE A 663 -6.94 -15.42 -4.23
N ALA A 664 -6.70 -16.68 -4.62
CA ALA A 664 -6.70 -17.80 -3.70
C ALA A 664 -5.64 -17.63 -2.59
N GLN A 665 -4.44 -17.17 -2.95
CA GLN A 665 -3.38 -16.87 -1.98
C GLN A 665 -3.79 -15.75 -1.02
N LEU A 666 -4.39 -14.66 -1.52
CA LEU A 666 -4.94 -13.58 -0.68
C LEU A 666 -6.00 -14.13 0.29
N TYR A 667 -6.99 -14.85 -0.22
CA TYR A 667 -8.11 -15.38 0.57
C TYR A 667 -7.62 -16.31 1.69
N THR A 668 -6.71 -17.25 1.38
CA THR A 668 -6.14 -18.17 2.37
C THR A 668 -5.20 -17.49 3.37
N THR A 669 -4.50 -16.43 2.94
CA THR A 669 -3.68 -15.58 3.82
C THR A 669 -4.57 -14.82 4.82
N ILE A 670 -5.70 -14.25 4.37
CA ILE A 670 -6.67 -13.58 5.25
C ILE A 670 -7.19 -14.56 6.30
N PHE A 671 -7.60 -15.77 5.89
CA PHE A 671 -8.05 -16.82 6.81
C PHE A 671 -6.97 -17.16 7.87
N THR A 672 -5.72 -17.31 7.44
CA THR A 672 -4.61 -17.65 8.36
C THR A 672 -4.32 -16.49 9.33
N ASN A 673 -4.23 -15.27 8.80
CA ASN A 673 -3.87 -14.08 9.55
C ASN A 673 -4.95 -13.66 10.55
N ILE A 674 -6.23 -13.79 10.20
CA ILE A 674 -7.30 -13.43 11.13
C ILE A 674 -7.30 -14.34 12.36
N PHE A 675 -7.07 -15.66 12.22
CA PHE A 675 -6.90 -16.55 13.38
C PHE A 675 -5.61 -16.29 14.15
N THR A 676 -4.54 -15.87 13.47
CA THR A 676 -3.29 -15.42 14.12
C THR A 676 -3.58 -14.27 15.09
N ILE A 677 -4.37 -13.27 14.67
CA ILE A 677 -4.77 -12.13 15.52
C ILE A 677 -5.80 -12.55 16.58
N LEU A 678 -6.86 -13.28 16.19
CA LEU A 678 -7.92 -13.72 17.12
C LEU A 678 -7.37 -14.56 18.29
N SER A 679 -6.29 -15.31 18.08
CA SER A 679 -5.63 -16.08 19.14
C SER A 679 -4.97 -15.22 20.23
N ARG A 680 -4.75 -13.92 19.96
CA ARG A 680 -4.07 -12.97 20.85
C ARG A 680 -5.00 -11.88 21.38
N ILE A 681 -6.23 -11.77 20.91
CA ILE A 681 -7.19 -10.84 21.50
C ILE A 681 -8.10 -11.54 22.51
N ASN A 682 -8.67 -10.75 23.42
CA ASN A 682 -9.70 -11.22 24.33
C ASN A 682 -11.06 -11.18 23.61
N VAL A 683 -11.70 -12.34 23.54
CA VAL A 683 -13.01 -12.55 22.90
C VAL A 683 -13.87 -13.33 23.88
N THR A 684 -15.10 -12.89 24.12
CA THR A 684 -16.05 -13.67 24.93
C THR A 684 -16.81 -14.69 24.09
N LYS A 685 -17.43 -15.67 24.75
CA LYS A 685 -18.22 -16.70 24.07
C LYS A 685 -19.40 -16.08 23.32
N GLU A 686 -20.05 -15.08 23.91
CA GLU A 686 -21.20 -14.37 23.34
C GLU A 686 -20.81 -13.64 22.06
N GLN A 687 -19.64 -12.97 22.06
CA GLN A 687 -19.11 -12.28 20.89
C GLN A 687 -18.79 -13.26 19.75
N PHE A 688 -18.21 -14.43 20.07
CA PHE A 688 -17.78 -15.40 19.06
C PHE A 688 -18.93 -16.26 18.50
N ALA A 689 -20.01 -16.46 19.25
CA ALA A 689 -21.12 -17.34 18.89
C ALA A 689 -21.67 -17.14 17.45
N PRO A 690 -21.84 -15.91 16.92
CA PRO A 690 -22.33 -15.70 15.55
C PRO A 690 -21.41 -16.24 14.44
N VAL A 691 -20.15 -16.53 14.74
CA VAL A 691 -19.13 -17.03 13.80
C VAL A 691 -19.11 -18.57 13.73
N VAL A 692 -19.51 -19.24 14.80
CA VAL A 692 -19.35 -20.70 14.96
C VAL A 692 -20.06 -21.49 13.86
N LYS A 693 -21.35 -21.23 13.63
CA LYS A 693 -22.12 -21.93 12.59
C LYS A 693 -21.57 -21.68 11.17
N PRO A 694 -21.31 -20.43 10.74
CA PRO A 694 -20.63 -20.16 9.47
C PRO A 694 -19.28 -20.87 9.33
N LEU A 695 -18.49 -20.94 10.41
CA LEU A 695 -17.18 -21.59 10.42
C LEU A 695 -17.28 -23.09 10.19
N ILE A 696 -18.21 -23.76 10.88
CA ILE A 696 -18.50 -25.19 10.67
C ILE A 696 -18.95 -25.43 9.22
N GLY A 697 -19.88 -24.62 8.72
CA GLY A 697 -20.36 -24.70 7.34
C GLY A 697 -19.25 -24.52 6.31
N PHE A 698 -18.37 -23.55 6.54
CA PHE A 698 -17.18 -23.29 5.73
C PHE A 698 -16.22 -24.48 5.74
N LEU A 699 -15.81 -24.98 6.91
CA LEU A 699 -14.90 -26.13 7.03
C LEU A 699 -15.45 -27.38 6.35
N ASP A 700 -16.77 -27.56 6.38
CA ASP A 700 -17.41 -28.70 5.73
C ASP A 700 -17.40 -28.62 4.19
N ASN A 701 -17.31 -27.41 3.63
CA ASN A 701 -17.38 -27.20 2.19
C ASN A 701 -16.05 -26.77 1.54
N GLU A 702 -15.13 -26.16 2.28
CA GLU A 702 -13.92 -25.56 1.74
C GLU A 702 -12.96 -26.57 1.11
N ASP A 703 -12.36 -26.27 -0.03
CA ASP A 703 -11.33 -27.10 -0.67
C ASP A 703 -10.01 -26.34 -0.92
N LYS A 704 -9.96 -25.04 -0.64
CA LYS A 704 -8.82 -24.18 -0.98
C LYS A 704 -7.73 -24.12 0.11
N LEU A 705 -8.04 -24.44 1.37
CA LEU A 705 -7.03 -24.38 2.43
C LEU A 705 -6.06 -25.56 2.37
N ALA A 706 -4.78 -25.31 2.63
CA ALA A 706 -3.77 -26.34 2.89
C ALA A 706 -3.57 -26.56 4.41
N HIS A 707 -2.84 -27.61 4.80
CA HIS A 707 -2.56 -27.92 6.22
C HIS A 707 -1.93 -26.73 6.97
N TYR A 708 -1.03 -25.97 6.32
CA TYR A 708 -0.40 -24.81 6.94
C TYR A 708 -1.34 -23.61 7.13
N ASN A 709 -2.42 -23.49 6.34
CA ASN A 709 -3.44 -22.46 6.55
C ASN A 709 -4.33 -22.78 7.76
N LEU A 710 -4.59 -24.07 8.00
CA LEU A 710 -5.41 -24.53 9.13
C LEU A 710 -4.66 -24.47 10.47
N ARG A 711 -3.33 -24.43 10.45
CA ARG A 711 -2.49 -24.42 11.66
C ARG A 711 -2.86 -23.32 12.65
N GLU A 712 -3.13 -22.10 12.19
CA GLU A 712 -3.49 -20.98 13.08
C GLU A 712 -4.90 -21.11 13.63
N PHE A 713 -5.82 -21.71 12.87
CA PHE A 713 -7.13 -22.11 13.39
C PHE A 713 -7.00 -23.19 14.46
N GLU A 714 -6.16 -24.21 14.26
CA GLU A 714 -5.88 -25.24 15.28
C GLU A 714 -5.33 -24.63 16.58
N ASN A 715 -4.34 -23.73 16.45
CA ASN A 715 -3.75 -23.02 17.58
C ASN A 715 -4.80 -22.18 18.33
N PHE A 716 -5.66 -21.48 17.59
CA PHE A 716 -6.77 -20.74 18.15
C PHE A 716 -7.70 -21.65 18.96
N VAL A 717 -8.12 -22.80 18.42
CA VAL A 717 -9.03 -23.72 19.14
C VAL A 717 -8.37 -24.35 20.37
N ILE A 718 -7.07 -24.69 20.32
CA ILE A 718 -6.36 -25.15 21.53
C ILE A 718 -6.38 -24.06 22.62
N LYS A 719 -6.13 -22.80 22.25
CA LYS A 719 -6.03 -21.69 23.21
C LYS A 719 -7.39 -21.24 23.73
N LYS A 720 -8.39 -21.18 22.85
CA LYS A 720 -9.70 -20.56 23.05
C LYS A 720 -10.87 -21.55 22.85
N GLY A 721 -10.65 -22.83 23.09
CA GLY A 721 -11.66 -23.88 22.95
C GLY A 721 -12.89 -23.69 23.85
N ASN A 722 -12.77 -22.88 24.91
CA ASN A 722 -13.87 -22.45 25.77
C ASN A 722 -14.91 -21.56 25.05
N LEU A 723 -14.59 -20.99 23.89
CA LEU A 723 -15.53 -20.21 23.07
C LEU A 723 -16.55 -21.09 22.32
N PHE A 724 -16.34 -22.41 22.32
CA PHE A 724 -17.17 -23.38 21.63
C PHE A 724 -17.98 -24.22 22.62
N ASP A 725 -19.17 -24.62 22.21
CA ASP A 725 -19.88 -25.71 22.88
C ASP A 725 -19.32 -27.07 22.46
N ASP A 726 -19.62 -28.08 23.27
CA ASP A 726 -19.10 -29.43 23.07
C ASP A 726 -19.52 -29.98 21.70
N TYR A 727 -20.77 -29.68 21.30
CA TYR A 727 -21.31 -30.00 19.98
C TYR A 727 -20.55 -29.32 18.83
N ASP A 728 -20.08 -28.09 19.01
CA ASP A 728 -19.39 -27.34 17.96
C ASP A 728 -18.01 -27.95 17.70
N LEU A 729 -17.24 -28.21 18.76
CA LEU A 729 -15.93 -28.87 18.67
C LEU A 729 -16.05 -30.30 18.13
N GLU A 730 -17.09 -31.03 18.55
CA GLU A 730 -17.37 -32.36 18.01
C GLU A 730 -17.69 -32.30 16.51
N SER A 731 -18.47 -31.30 16.08
CA SER A 731 -18.81 -31.10 14.67
C SER A 731 -17.55 -30.81 13.83
N ILE A 732 -16.65 -29.95 14.31
CA ILE A 732 -15.38 -29.65 13.65
C ILE A 732 -14.52 -30.92 13.53
N LEU A 733 -14.40 -31.70 14.61
CA LEU A 733 -13.66 -32.96 14.61
C LEU A 733 -14.29 -33.99 13.65
N ASN A 734 -15.61 -34.08 13.63
CA ASN A 734 -16.34 -34.98 12.75
C ASN A 734 -16.15 -34.61 11.27
N ILE A 735 -16.17 -33.32 10.94
CA ILE A 735 -15.83 -32.80 9.61
C ILE A 735 -14.42 -33.22 9.23
N ALA A 736 -13.44 -32.97 10.10
CA ALA A 736 -12.05 -33.31 9.84
C ALA A 736 -11.88 -34.81 9.55
N ILE A 737 -12.43 -35.69 10.40
CA ILE A 737 -12.36 -37.14 10.18
C ILE A 737 -13.09 -37.57 8.91
N ARG A 738 -14.26 -36.98 8.61
CA ARG A 738 -15.02 -37.31 7.39
C ARG A 738 -14.27 -36.89 6.13
N ARG A 739 -13.63 -35.74 6.15
CA ARG A 739 -12.97 -35.12 5.00
C ARG A 739 -11.52 -35.52 4.83
N ASP A 740 -10.92 -36.06 5.88
CA ASP A 740 -9.60 -36.67 5.84
C ASP A 740 -9.55 -37.78 4.80
N LYS A 741 -8.42 -37.84 4.11
CA LYS A 741 -8.15 -38.80 3.05
C LYS A 741 -6.80 -39.41 3.30
N MET A 742 -6.70 -40.68 2.96
CA MET A 742 -5.44 -41.40 2.95
C MET A 742 -4.37 -40.64 2.14
N TYR A 743 -3.15 -40.53 2.68
CA TYR A 743 -2.01 -39.74 2.15
C TYR A 743 -2.21 -38.22 2.05
N ASN A 744 -3.24 -37.65 2.69
CA ASN A 744 -3.46 -36.21 2.71
C ASN A 744 -3.32 -35.66 4.13
N ASN A 745 -2.33 -34.80 4.34
CA ASN A 745 -2.05 -34.23 5.66
C ASN A 745 -2.92 -33.02 6.05
N LYS A 746 -3.88 -32.61 5.21
CA LYS A 746 -4.68 -31.38 5.41
C LYS A 746 -5.37 -31.33 6.78
N TYR A 747 -6.05 -32.41 7.18
CA TYR A 747 -6.87 -32.43 8.40
C TYR A 747 -6.21 -33.13 9.59
N GLU A 748 -5.02 -33.71 9.41
CA GLU A 748 -4.28 -34.41 10.47
C GLU A 748 -4.06 -33.55 11.71
N GLY A 749 -3.75 -32.26 11.51
CA GLY A 749 -3.55 -31.31 12.60
C GLY A 749 -4.81 -31.11 13.42
N ILE A 750 -5.97 -30.90 12.78
CA ILE A 750 -7.28 -30.77 13.44
C ILE A 750 -7.64 -32.07 14.20
N ILE A 751 -7.48 -33.23 13.58
CA ILE A 751 -7.72 -34.55 14.21
C ILE A 751 -6.86 -34.71 15.48
N ARG A 752 -5.60 -34.27 15.43
CA ARG A 752 -4.68 -34.33 16.56
C ARG A 752 -4.98 -33.30 17.65
N ASN A 753 -5.38 -32.09 17.26
CA ASN A 753 -5.36 -30.90 18.13
C ASN A 753 -6.74 -30.54 18.72
N ILE A 754 -7.86 -30.82 18.05
CA ILE A 754 -9.19 -30.61 18.64
C ILE A 754 -9.39 -31.48 19.90
N PRO A 755 -8.98 -32.77 19.94
CA PRO A 755 -9.03 -33.53 21.18
C PRO A 755 -8.18 -32.93 22.32
N LYS A 756 -7.09 -32.23 22.01
CA LYS A 756 -6.32 -31.49 23.04
C LYS A 756 -7.13 -30.32 23.60
N ALA A 757 -7.90 -29.63 22.76
CA ALA A 757 -8.79 -28.56 23.21
C ALA A 757 -9.88 -29.10 24.14
N PHE A 758 -10.47 -30.27 23.83
CA PHE A 758 -11.38 -30.97 24.74
C PHE A 758 -10.71 -31.30 26.08
N LEU A 759 -9.53 -31.92 26.07
CA LEU A 759 -8.80 -32.25 27.29
C LEU A 759 -8.50 -31.01 28.16
N LYS A 760 -8.24 -29.86 27.54
CA LYS A 760 -7.92 -28.61 28.24
C LYS A 760 -9.15 -27.90 28.80
N HIS A 761 -10.20 -27.75 27.99
CA HIS A 761 -11.33 -26.87 28.30
C HIS A 761 -12.59 -27.63 28.72
N LYS A 762 -12.72 -28.90 28.33
CA LYS A 762 -13.91 -29.74 28.46
C LYS A 762 -13.54 -31.17 28.91
N PRO A 763 -12.83 -31.36 30.04
CA PRO A 763 -12.24 -32.64 30.41
C PRO A 763 -13.24 -33.78 30.67
N GLN A 764 -14.53 -33.46 30.84
CA GLN A 764 -15.60 -34.45 31.05
C GLN A 764 -16.22 -34.97 29.75
N TYR A 765 -15.94 -34.33 28.61
CA TYR A 765 -16.51 -34.71 27.33
C TYR A 765 -16.03 -36.11 26.89
N GLN A 766 -16.93 -36.88 26.27
CA GLN A 766 -16.64 -38.22 25.75
C GLN A 766 -17.08 -38.38 24.29
N TYR A 767 -16.12 -38.58 23.39
CA TYR A 767 -16.37 -38.82 21.97
C TYR A 767 -16.97 -40.21 21.74
N SER A 768 -18.07 -40.29 20.98
CA SER A 768 -18.89 -41.52 20.90
C SER A 768 -19.18 -42.04 19.48
N ASN A 769 -18.73 -41.36 18.43
CA ASN A 769 -19.05 -41.72 17.05
C ASN A 769 -18.17 -42.87 16.51
N ARG A 770 -18.64 -44.11 16.72
CA ARG A 770 -17.92 -45.33 16.31
C ARG A 770 -17.62 -45.39 14.81
N ASN A 771 -18.55 -44.94 13.96
CA ASN A 771 -18.40 -45.00 12.51
C ASN A 771 -17.24 -44.12 12.03
N LEU A 772 -17.12 -42.93 12.61
CA LEU A 772 -16.01 -42.02 12.29
C LEU A 772 -14.68 -42.52 12.87
N VAL A 773 -14.67 -43.14 14.06
CA VAL A 773 -13.46 -43.82 14.58
C VAL A 773 -12.97 -44.89 13.61
N SER A 774 -13.86 -45.77 13.16
CA SER A 774 -13.50 -46.82 12.20
C SER A 774 -12.98 -46.24 10.89
N LYS A 775 -13.63 -45.18 10.37
CA LYS A 775 -13.16 -44.48 9.17
C LYS A 775 -11.78 -43.85 9.36
N LEU A 776 -11.54 -43.19 10.50
CA LEU A 776 -10.24 -42.58 10.81
C LEU A 776 -9.13 -43.63 10.79
N LEU A 777 -9.37 -44.80 11.39
CA LEU A 777 -8.40 -45.90 11.40
C LEU A 777 -8.10 -46.41 9.98
N LEU A 778 -9.11 -46.52 9.12
CA LEU A 778 -8.91 -46.88 7.71
C LEU A 778 -8.06 -45.85 6.97
N ASN A 779 -8.26 -44.55 7.22
CA ASN A 779 -7.45 -43.50 6.60
C ASN A 779 -5.99 -43.47 7.09
N CYS A 780 -5.70 -44.03 8.26
CA CYS A 780 -4.35 -44.13 8.83
C CYS A 780 -3.53 -45.28 8.22
N GLU A 781 -4.13 -46.14 7.40
CA GLU A 781 -3.52 -47.37 6.87
C GLU A 781 -3.62 -47.43 5.33
N ARG A 782 -2.64 -48.07 4.69
CA ARG A 782 -2.70 -48.39 3.24
C ARG A 782 -3.61 -49.55 2.92
N GLU A 783 -4.21 -49.51 1.74
CA GLU A 783 -5.04 -50.62 1.22
C GLU A 783 -4.26 -51.95 1.16
N ASP A 784 -2.94 -51.89 0.93
CA ASP A 784 -2.04 -53.05 0.92
C ASP A 784 -1.44 -53.39 2.30
N GLY A 785 -1.78 -52.61 3.35
CA GLY A 785 -1.29 -52.79 4.71
C GLY A 785 0.17 -52.38 4.93
N THR A 786 0.87 -51.84 3.92
CA THR A 786 2.34 -51.60 3.98
C THR A 786 2.75 -50.36 4.78
N PHE A 787 1.80 -49.51 5.18
CA PHE A 787 2.08 -48.37 6.05
C PHE A 787 0.87 -48.07 6.92
N LYS A 788 1.14 -47.83 8.21
CA LYS A 788 0.16 -47.48 9.24
C LYS A 788 0.71 -46.34 10.08
N ASN A 789 -0.07 -45.29 10.31
CA ASN A 789 0.32 -44.20 11.21
C ASN A 789 -0.86 -43.72 12.07
N TYR A 790 -0.92 -44.22 13.30
CA TYR A 790 -1.98 -43.87 14.25
C TYR A 790 -1.63 -42.70 15.18
N ARG A 791 -0.44 -42.07 15.05
CA ARG A 791 0.06 -41.04 15.97
C ARG A 791 -0.92 -39.86 16.15
N ASN A 792 -1.60 -39.43 15.08
CA ASN A 792 -2.56 -38.33 15.13
C ASN A 792 -3.86 -38.68 15.89
N THR A 793 -4.14 -39.96 16.12
CA THR A 793 -5.39 -40.45 16.75
C THR A 793 -5.27 -40.62 18.28
N ILE A 794 -4.05 -40.55 18.84
CA ILE A 794 -3.79 -40.81 20.26
C ILE A 794 -4.63 -39.91 21.17
N ASN A 795 -4.72 -38.61 20.86
CA ASN A 795 -5.49 -37.69 21.69
C ASN A 795 -7.00 -37.94 21.60
N LEU A 796 -7.49 -38.47 20.47
CA LEU A 796 -8.88 -38.90 20.33
C LEU A 796 -9.18 -40.06 21.30
N ALA A 797 -8.26 -41.03 21.41
CA ALA A 797 -8.43 -42.16 22.33
C ALA A 797 -8.57 -41.71 23.80
N LYS A 798 -7.92 -40.62 24.19
CA LYS A 798 -8.01 -40.05 25.55
C LYS A 798 -9.39 -39.47 25.87
N ILE A 799 -10.08 -38.93 24.88
CA ILE A 799 -11.42 -38.35 25.04
C ILE A 799 -12.52 -39.30 24.58
N ALA A 800 -12.19 -40.47 24.04
CA ALA A 800 -13.18 -41.43 23.57
C ALA A 800 -13.94 -42.07 24.74
N ASN A 801 -15.24 -42.29 24.53
CA ASN A 801 -16.04 -43.16 25.39
C ASN A 801 -15.53 -44.62 25.30
N GLU A 802 -15.94 -45.46 26.24
CA GLU A 802 -15.37 -46.80 26.38
C GLU A 802 -15.46 -47.65 25.09
N PRO A 803 -16.59 -47.70 24.36
CA PRO A 803 -16.64 -48.45 23.10
C PRO A 803 -15.70 -47.93 22.00
N CYS A 804 -15.61 -46.61 21.81
CA CYS A 804 -14.70 -46.04 20.81
C CYS A 804 -13.23 -46.23 21.21
N ARG A 805 -12.95 -46.11 22.51
CA ARG A 805 -11.62 -46.36 23.08
C ARG A 805 -11.17 -47.78 22.84
N GLN A 806 -12.06 -48.78 22.99
CA GLN A 806 -11.75 -50.18 22.71
C GLN A 806 -11.42 -50.41 21.23
N ILE A 807 -12.12 -49.76 20.29
CA ILE A 807 -11.82 -49.85 18.86
C ILE A 807 -10.41 -49.30 18.56
N LEU A 808 -10.10 -48.10 19.06
CA LEU A 808 -8.79 -47.46 18.89
C LEU A 808 -7.68 -48.30 19.52
N ARG A 809 -7.87 -48.72 20.78
CA ARG A 809 -6.90 -49.51 21.52
C ARG A 809 -6.61 -50.84 20.83
N LYS A 810 -7.64 -51.52 20.32
CA LYS A 810 -7.46 -52.76 19.55
C LYS A 810 -6.61 -52.52 18.29
N ALA A 811 -6.92 -51.47 17.52
CA ALA A 811 -6.12 -51.15 16.33
C ALA A 811 -4.65 -50.84 16.68
N PHE A 812 -4.40 -50.17 17.81
CA PHE A 812 -3.04 -49.87 18.27
C PHE A 812 -2.28 -51.13 18.69
N THR A 813 -2.93 -52.06 19.41
CA THR A 813 -2.30 -53.33 19.80
C THR A 813 -2.10 -54.25 18.60
N ASP A 814 -3.08 -54.35 17.71
CA ASP A 814 -2.97 -55.14 16.46
C ASP A 814 -1.80 -54.61 15.60
N PHE A 815 -1.55 -53.30 15.59
CA PHE A 815 -0.39 -52.73 14.94
C PHE A 815 0.92 -53.14 15.61
N LEU A 816 1.04 -52.94 16.93
CA LEU A 816 2.25 -53.29 17.70
C LEU A 816 2.57 -54.80 17.70
N ASP A 817 1.55 -55.64 17.53
CA ASP A 817 1.71 -57.10 17.38
C ASP A 817 2.33 -57.46 16.03
N ASN A 818 1.92 -56.79 14.96
CA ASN A 818 2.42 -57.03 13.60
C ASN A 818 3.77 -56.36 13.35
N GLU A 819 3.91 -55.09 13.76
CA GLU A 819 5.08 -54.26 13.57
C GLU A 819 5.31 -53.44 14.85
N PHE A 820 6.31 -53.82 15.63
CA PHE A 820 6.59 -53.13 16.88
C PHE A 820 7.32 -51.81 16.64
N ASP A 821 6.59 -50.70 16.78
CA ASP A 821 7.09 -49.32 16.75
C ASP A 821 7.28 -48.82 18.20
N ASP A 822 8.54 -48.70 18.62
CA ASP A 822 8.95 -48.34 19.98
C ASP A 822 8.58 -46.89 20.35
N GLU A 823 8.72 -45.96 19.40
CA GLU A 823 8.31 -44.56 19.58
C GLU A 823 6.79 -44.46 19.75
N PHE A 824 6.01 -45.12 18.90
CA PHE A 824 4.55 -45.15 19.01
C PHE A 824 4.10 -45.77 20.33
N TYR A 825 4.71 -46.89 20.75
CA TYR A 825 4.44 -47.50 22.06
C TYR A 825 4.73 -46.54 23.22
N ALA A 826 5.87 -45.84 23.19
CA ALA A 826 6.21 -44.83 24.19
C ALA A 826 5.18 -43.69 24.25
N LEU A 827 4.66 -43.24 23.10
CA LEU A 827 3.58 -42.25 23.04
C LEU A 827 2.28 -42.76 23.66
N LEU A 828 1.91 -44.03 23.44
CA LEU A 828 0.72 -44.65 24.04
C LEU A 828 0.83 -44.75 25.56
N LEU A 829 2.01 -45.12 26.07
CA LEU A 829 2.31 -45.13 27.50
C LEU A 829 2.23 -43.72 28.09
N HIS A 830 2.84 -42.73 27.43
CA HIS A 830 2.77 -41.33 27.85
C HIS A 830 1.34 -40.78 27.89
N ALA A 831 0.49 -41.23 26.97
CA ALA A 831 -0.91 -40.85 26.89
C ALA A 831 -1.80 -41.59 27.89
N GLY A 832 -1.30 -42.66 28.53
CA GLY A 832 -2.06 -43.53 29.42
C GLY A 832 -3.09 -44.40 28.69
N ILE A 833 -2.89 -44.66 27.39
CA ILE A 833 -3.78 -45.50 26.58
C ILE A 833 -3.47 -46.98 26.78
N LEU A 834 -2.19 -47.31 26.91
CA LEU A 834 -1.70 -48.62 27.32
C LEU A 834 -0.98 -48.50 28.66
N ARG A 835 -0.98 -49.59 29.43
CA ARG A 835 -0.12 -49.71 30.61
C ARG A 835 1.15 -50.47 30.25
N PHE A 836 2.22 -50.24 30.99
CA PHE A 836 3.50 -50.91 30.76
C PHE A 836 3.45 -52.41 31.09
N ASP A 837 2.53 -52.82 31.95
CA ASP A 837 2.33 -54.22 32.35
C ASP A 837 1.29 -54.96 31.49
N GLU A 838 0.90 -54.38 30.35
CA GLU A 838 -0.02 -54.99 29.39
C GLU A 838 0.74 -55.60 28.20
N GLY A 839 0.56 -56.91 28.01
CA GLY A 839 1.17 -57.65 26.90
C GLY A 839 2.69 -57.79 27.00
N VAL A 840 3.33 -58.12 25.88
CA VAL A 840 4.79 -58.33 25.80
C VAL A 840 5.55 -57.08 25.30
N TYR A 841 4.85 -55.96 25.13
CA TYR A 841 5.38 -54.76 24.46
C TYR A 841 6.48 -54.07 25.26
N PHE A 842 6.38 -54.04 26.59
CA PHE A 842 7.39 -53.40 27.43
C PHE A 842 8.73 -54.14 27.36
N GLU A 843 8.71 -55.48 27.26
CA GLU A 843 9.94 -56.25 27.05
C GLU A 843 10.56 -56.00 25.67
N LYS A 844 9.73 -55.92 24.63
CA LYS A 844 10.18 -55.54 23.27
C LYS A 844 10.79 -54.14 23.28
N TYR A 845 10.16 -53.20 23.99
CA TYR A 845 10.64 -51.83 24.17
C TYR A 845 12.02 -51.81 24.85
N LEU A 846 12.18 -52.52 25.97
CA LEU A 846 13.48 -52.62 26.65
C LEU A 846 14.56 -53.25 25.78
N SER A 847 14.21 -54.23 24.95
CA SER A 847 15.15 -54.85 24.02
C SER A 847 15.65 -53.85 22.96
N GLN A 848 14.78 -52.97 22.46
CA GLN A 848 15.16 -51.88 21.54
C GLN A 848 16.04 -50.85 22.25
N ILE A 849 15.68 -50.44 23.47
CA ILE A 849 16.53 -49.56 24.28
C ILE A 849 17.92 -50.17 24.50
N ASN A 850 17.99 -51.47 24.81
CA ASN A 850 19.27 -52.17 25.01
C ASN A 850 20.13 -52.21 23.72
N ALA A 851 19.51 -52.42 22.56
CA ALA A 851 20.21 -52.36 21.27
C ALA A 851 20.80 -50.96 21.01
N GLU A 852 20.04 -49.92 21.32
CA GLU A 852 20.44 -48.51 21.14
C GLU A 852 21.45 -48.01 22.18
N VAL A 853 21.55 -48.66 23.36
CA VAL A 853 22.58 -48.38 24.38
C VAL A 853 24.00 -48.57 23.81
N ASN A 854 24.17 -49.41 22.78
CA ASN A 854 25.45 -49.58 22.09
C ASN A 854 25.79 -48.45 21.09
N HIS A 855 24.84 -47.56 20.79
CA HIS A 855 24.97 -46.44 19.86
C HIS A 855 25.06 -45.08 20.58
N ARG A 856 26.03 -44.96 21.50
CA ARG A 856 26.28 -43.77 22.32
C ARG A 856 26.86 -42.61 21.52
N THR A 857 26.01 -41.79 20.91
CA THR A 857 26.42 -40.62 20.11
C THR A 857 26.14 -39.29 20.81
N PHE A 858 25.23 -39.26 21.78
CA PHE A 858 24.80 -38.02 22.41
C PHE A 858 25.72 -37.64 23.59
N LYS A 859 26.34 -36.46 23.50
CA LYS A 859 27.24 -35.94 24.54
C LYS A 859 26.47 -35.02 25.48
N LEU A 860 26.26 -35.46 26.72
CA LEU A 860 25.57 -34.70 27.75
C LEU A 860 26.59 -34.17 28.77
N GLY A 861 27.01 -32.91 28.61
CA GLY A 861 28.06 -32.32 29.45
C GLY A 861 29.40 -33.08 29.36
N ASN A 862 30.00 -33.37 30.52
CA ASN A 862 31.28 -34.07 30.64
C ASN A 862 31.14 -35.59 30.85
N VAL A 863 29.91 -36.14 30.85
CA VAL A 863 29.73 -37.59 30.97
C VAL A 863 30.15 -38.32 29.69
N LYS A 864 30.41 -39.63 29.81
CA LYS A 864 30.55 -40.49 28.62
C LYS A 864 29.31 -40.32 27.73
N PRO A 865 29.46 -40.34 26.39
CA PRO A 865 28.32 -40.32 25.49
C PRO A 865 27.28 -41.35 25.90
N ILE A 866 26.01 -41.01 25.75
CA ILE A 866 24.85 -41.80 26.15
C ILE A 866 23.89 -41.93 24.97
N SER A 867 23.00 -42.92 25.00
CA SER A 867 21.93 -43.04 24.01
C SER A 867 20.77 -42.09 24.33
N THR A 868 20.33 -41.31 23.33
CA THR A 868 19.13 -40.47 23.44
C THR A 868 17.89 -41.30 23.77
N SER A 869 17.78 -42.51 23.20
CA SER A 869 16.70 -43.45 23.47
C SER A 869 16.67 -43.88 24.94
N PHE A 870 17.86 -44.11 25.53
CA PHE A 870 17.97 -44.44 26.96
C PHE A 870 17.54 -43.28 27.86
N ILE A 871 17.94 -42.04 27.56
CA ILE A 871 17.49 -40.86 28.32
C ILE A 871 15.96 -40.74 28.26
N ASN A 872 15.37 -40.84 27.07
CA ASN A 872 13.91 -40.76 26.88
C ASN A 872 13.19 -41.86 27.66
N PHE A 873 13.74 -43.09 27.66
CA PHE A 873 13.24 -44.18 28.48
C PHE A 873 13.30 -43.87 29.98
N ILE A 874 14.41 -43.34 30.50
CA ILE A 874 14.54 -42.96 31.91
C ILE A 874 13.51 -41.90 32.30
N LEU A 875 13.27 -40.91 31.43
CA LEU A 875 12.23 -39.88 31.65
C LEU A 875 10.82 -40.48 31.63
N LEU A 876 10.54 -41.41 30.72
CA LEU A 876 9.26 -42.14 30.67
C LEU A 876 9.04 -43.00 31.93
N LYS A 877 10.05 -43.81 32.31
CA LYS A 877 10.07 -44.61 33.54
C LYS A 877 9.81 -43.74 34.76
N SER A 878 10.45 -42.57 34.81
CA SER A 878 10.27 -41.56 35.86
C SER A 878 8.83 -41.07 35.95
N LYS A 879 8.27 -40.64 34.82
CA LYS A 879 6.90 -40.13 34.74
C LYS A 879 5.85 -41.18 35.11
N LEU A 880 6.06 -42.43 34.70
CA LEU A 880 5.15 -43.55 34.99
C LEU A 880 5.38 -44.19 36.37
N LYS A 881 6.40 -43.75 37.11
CA LYS A 881 6.79 -44.30 38.42
C LYS A 881 6.99 -45.82 38.40
N ILE A 882 7.60 -46.34 37.34
CA ILE A 882 7.89 -47.78 37.22
C ILE A 882 9.02 -48.14 38.19
N ASP A 883 8.78 -49.16 39.01
CA ASP A 883 9.72 -49.65 40.02
C ASP A 883 11.00 -50.16 39.37
N ALA A 884 12.15 -49.65 39.82
CA ALA A 884 13.47 -50.01 39.31
C ALA A 884 13.91 -51.45 39.64
N GLU A 885 13.14 -52.16 40.47
CA GLU A 885 13.45 -53.52 40.92
C GLU A 885 12.75 -54.62 40.10
N LEU A 886 12.09 -54.26 39.00
CA LEU A 886 11.49 -55.24 38.09
C LEU A 886 12.57 -56.06 37.39
N GLU A 887 12.42 -57.40 37.39
CA GLU A 887 13.33 -58.36 36.74
C GLU A 887 13.58 -58.05 35.25
N CYS A 888 12.62 -57.40 34.58
CA CYS A 888 12.77 -57.05 33.17
C CYS A 888 13.91 -56.06 32.89
N PHE A 889 14.37 -55.30 33.89
CA PHE A 889 15.51 -54.38 33.74
C PHE A 889 16.87 -55.08 33.75
N ASP A 890 16.94 -56.35 34.17
CA ASP A 890 18.17 -57.15 34.07
C ASP A 890 18.57 -57.39 32.61
N LYS A 891 17.65 -57.18 31.65
CA LYS A 891 17.89 -57.24 30.20
C LYS A 891 18.67 -56.04 29.64
N LEU A 892 18.85 -54.98 30.43
CA LEU A 892 19.67 -53.81 30.04
C LEU A 892 21.13 -54.09 30.41
N GLU A 893 21.90 -54.54 29.43
CA GLU A 893 23.30 -54.95 29.58
C GLU A 893 24.26 -53.83 29.14
N ASP A 894 25.55 -53.96 29.48
CA ASP A 894 26.62 -53.03 29.08
C ASP A 894 26.42 -51.55 29.46
N LEU A 895 25.57 -51.23 30.44
CA LEU A 895 25.38 -49.87 30.95
C LEU A 895 26.68 -49.33 31.56
N ASN A 896 27.01 -48.08 31.24
CA ASN A 896 28.09 -47.37 31.92
C ASN A 896 27.63 -46.88 33.31
N ALA A 897 28.58 -46.45 34.16
CA ALA A 897 28.27 -46.07 35.54
C ALA A 897 27.18 -44.98 35.66
N PHE A 898 27.13 -44.02 34.73
CA PHE A 898 26.10 -42.97 34.71
C PHE A 898 24.73 -43.54 34.31
N GLU A 899 24.68 -44.41 33.28
CA GLU A 899 23.46 -45.08 32.83
C GLU A 899 22.88 -46.02 33.92
N SER A 900 23.73 -46.81 34.57
CA SER A 900 23.36 -47.67 35.70
C SER A 900 22.80 -46.86 36.87
N TRP A 901 23.42 -45.71 37.17
CA TRP A 901 22.93 -44.80 38.18
C TRP A 901 21.56 -44.22 37.81
N LEU A 902 21.37 -43.75 36.57
CA LEU A 902 20.09 -43.23 36.09
C LEU A 902 18.95 -44.26 36.18
N LEU A 903 19.24 -45.53 35.90
CA LEU A 903 18.27 -46.63 35.93
C LEU A 903 17.76 -46.90 37.35
N ASN A 904 18.68 -47.05 38.30
CA ASN A 904 18.38 -47.37 39.70
C ASN A 904 19.31 -46.63 40.68
N PRO A 905 19.05 -45.34 40.97
CA PRO A 905 19.88 -44.55 41.87
C PRO A 905 19.94 -45.10 43.31
N LYS A 906 18.91 -45.84 43.75
CA LYS A 906 18.80 -46.35 45.13
C LYS A 906 19.72 -47.54 45.42
N LYS A 907 19.95 -48.39 44.42
CA LYS A 907 20.84 -49.58 44.52
C LYS A 907 22.20 -49.34 43.87
N PHE A 908 22.48 -48.12 43.44
CA PHE A 908 23.75 -47.77 42.81
C PHE A 908 24.89 -47.78 43.83
N ASP A 909 26.07 -48.24 43.41
CA ASP A 909 27.27 -48.20 44.23
C ASP A 909 27.91 -46.80 44.17
N TYR A 910 27.65 -46.00 45.21
CA TYR A 910 28.08 -44.60 45.28
C TYR A 910 29.59 -44.38 45.30
N ARG A 911 30.41 -45.44 45.39
CA ARG A 911 31.86 -45.34 45.16
C ARG A 911 32.20 -44.96 43.71
N PHE A 912 31.29 -45.21 42.77
CA PHE A 912 31.43 -44.87 41.35
C PHE A 912 30.59 -43.66 40.94
N PHE A 913 29.96 -42.99 41.91
CA PHE A 913 29.12 -41.81 41.65
C PHE A 913 29.99 -40.57 41.44
N ASP A 914 29.61 -39.75 40.47
CA ASP A 914 30.21 -38.45 40.22
C ASP A 914 29.16 -37.36 40.47
N SER A 915 29.43 -36.47 41.42
CA SER A 915 28.54 -35.36 41.78
C SER A 915 28.25 -34.42 40.60
N ASP A 916 29.14 -34.33 39.61
CA ASP A 916 28.94 -33.50 38.43
C ASP A 916 27.78 -34.04 37.55
N TRP A 917 27.40 -35.31 37.70
CA TRP A 917 26.19 -35.87 37.05
C TRP A 917 24.90 -35.15 37.44
N LEU A 918 24.83 -34.57 38.64
CA LEU A 918 23.68 -33.77 39.07
C LEU A 918 23.58 -32.47 38.28
N ILE A 919 24.72 -31.80 38.06
CA ILE A 919 24.79 -30.56 37.27
C ILE A 919 24.30 -30.83 35.85
N VAL A 920 24.71 -31.97 35.29
CA VAL A 920 24.30 -32.42 33.96
C VAL A 920 22.78 -32.63 33.84
N LEU A 921 22.09 -32.91 34.95
CA LEU A 921 20.65 -33.13 35.00
C LEU A 921 19.85 -31.90 35.44
N SER A 922 20.45 -30.72 35.54
CA SER A 922 19.79 -29.49 36.02
C SER A 922 18.51 -29.14 35.24
N GLU A 923 18.43 -29.54 33.97
CA GLU A 923 17.28 -29.29 33.10
C GLU A 923 16.12 -30.29 33.28
N TYR A 924 16.28 -31.32 34.13
CA TYR A 924 15.30 -32.40 34.35
C TYR A 924 14.77 -32.43 35.79
N PRO A 925 13.99 -31.42 36.22
CA PRO A 925 13.55 -31.26 37.61
C PRO A 925 12.75 -32.47 38.14
N THR A 926 11.90 -33.08 37.31
CA THR A 926 11.11 -34.27 37.69
C THR A 926 11.96 -35.51 37.95
N PHE A 927 13.15 -35.59 37.37
CA PHE A 927 14.11 -36.65 37.70
C PHE A 927 14.82 -36.32 39.02
N LEU A 928 15.28 -35.07 39.18
CA LEU A 928 15.94 -34.60 40.41
C LEU A 928 15.06 -34.75 41.66
N GLU A 929 13.76 -34.47 41.57
CA GLU A 929 12.79 -34.68 42.66
C GLU A 929 12.77 -36.13 43.18
N ARG A 930 13.05 -37.12 42.34
CA ARG A 930 13.07 -38.55 42.76
C ARG A 930 14.33 -38.93 43.53
N LEU A 931 15.37 -38.10 43.47
CA LEU A 931 16.66 -38.33 44.13
C LEU A 931 16.68 -37.83 45.58
N ALA A 932 15.68 -37.04 45.99
CA ALA A 932 15.60 -36.35 47.29
C ALA A 932 15.77 -37.25 48.53
N ASN A 933 15.43 -38.53 48.41
CA ASN A 933 15.44 -39.50 49.52
C ASN A 933 16.65 -40.45 49.48
N ILE A 934 17.78 -40.01 48.90
CA ILE A 934 19.01 -40.81 48.81
C ILE A 934 20.15 -40.02 49.45
N ASP A 935 20.45 -40.37 50.70
CA ASP A 935 21.40 -39.63 51.55
C ASP A 935 22.82 -39.57 50.95
N ASP A 936 23.25 -40.61 50.24
CA ASP A 936 24.55 -40.65 49.56
C ASP A 936 24.69 -39.54 48.49
N ILE A 937 23.60 -39.18 47.79
CA ILE A 937 23.61 -38.11 46.78
C ILE A 937 23.78 -36.75 47.46
N ALA A 938 23.02 -36.50 48.54
CA ALA A 938 23.09 -35.25 49.28
C ALA A 938 24.49 -35.06 49.90
N THR A 939 25.06 -36.13 50.46
CA THR A 939 26.40 -36.15 51.02
C THR A 939 27.46 -35.89 49.95
N ALA A 940 27.39 -36.58 48.81
CA ALA A 940 28.34 -36.36 47.72
C ALA A 940 28.28 -34.94 47.13
N ALA A 941 27.07 -34.35 47.03
CA ALA A 941 26.89 -32.97 46.59
C ALA A 941 27.47 -31.97 47.60
N GLU A 942 27.32 -32.22 48.90
CA GLU A 942 27.89 -31.40 49.98
C GLU A 942 29.41 -31.45 49.98
N GLU A 943 30.01 -32.65 49.97
CA GLU A 943 31.46 -32.82 49.90
C GLU A 943 32.07 -32.15 48.67
N ARG A 944 31.37 -32.22 47.52
CA ARG A 944 31.79 -31.54 46.29
C ARG A 944 31.78 -30.02 46.43
N LEU A 945 30.71 -29.45 47.00
CA LEU A 945 30.55 -28.01 47.20
C LEU A 945 31.54 -27.45 48.23
N GLU A 946 31.88 -28.24 49.26
CA GLU A 946 32.92 -27.90 50.23
C GLU A 946 34.33 -27.85 49.61
N ARG A 947 34.63 -28.78 48.68
CA ARG A 947 35.92 -28.81 47.97
C ARG A 947 36.04 -27.68 46.94
N GLU A 948 35.00 -27.48 46.14
CA GLU A 948 34.94 -26.41 45.15
C GLU A 948 33.48 -26.04 44.87
N TYR A 949 33.17 -24.76 45.08
CA TYR A 949 31.81 -24.24 44.93
C TYR A 949 31.34 -24.27 43.46
N ASN A 950 30.12 -24.77 43.23
CA ASN A 950 29.43 -24.72 41.94
C ASN A 950 27.97 -24.25 42.16
N ALA A 951 27.59 -23.14 41.52
CA ALA A 951 26.29 -22.52 41.74
C ALA A 951 25.09 -23.41 41.33
N SER A 952 25.20 -24.15 40.23
CA SER A 952 24.14 -25.06 39.75
C SER A 952 23.96 -26.26 40.69
N LEU A 953 25.07 -26.84 41.17
CA LEU A 953 25.02 -27.93 42.15
C LEU A 953 24.43 -27.45 43.49
N ALA A 954 24.77 -26.23 43.92
CA ALA A 954 24.20 -25.62 45.13
C ALA A 954 22.69 -25.41 45.01
N GLU A 955 22.21 -24.91 43.86
CA GLU A 955 20.77 -24.80 43.60
C GLU A 955 20.09 -26.18 43.64
N ILE A 956 20.68 -27.20 43.00
CA ILE A 956 20.10 -28.55 43.00
C ILE A 956 20.02 -29.13 44.40
N LYS A 957 21.10 -29.02 45.19
CA LYS A 957 21.11 -29.48 46.58
C LYS A 957 19.99 -28.80 47.38
N TYR A 958 19.91 -27.48 47.30
CA TYR A 958 18.94 -26.69 48.07
C TYR A 958 17.49 -26.96 47.65
N ARG A 959 17.25 -27.06 46.34
CA ARG A 959 15.91 -27.13 45.76
C ARG A 959 15.33 -28.55 45.73
N TYR A 960 16.17 -29.57 45.58
CA TYR A 960 15.71 -30.95 45.35
C TYR A 960 16.22 -31.97 46.36
N LEU A 961 17.36 -31.75 47.03
CA LEU A 961 18.00 -32.78 47.87
C LEU A 961 17.90 -32.51 49.38
N MET A 962 17.50 -31.31 49.81
CA MET A 962 17.29 -31.03 51.23
C MET A 962 15.94 -31.57 51.70
N SER A 963 15.97 -32.50 52.66
CA SER A 963 14.78 -33.01 53.33
C SER A 963 14.08 -31.88 54.12
N SER A 964 12.74 -31.91 54.16
CA SER A 964 11.87 -31.01 54.94
C SER A 964 12.05 -31.11 56.47
N SER A 965 13.07 -31.84 56.93
CA SER A 965 13.46 -32.05 58.33
C SER A 965 14.57 -31.11 58.83
N GLN A 966 15.12 -30.22 57.98
CA GLN A 966 16.21 -29.31 58.37
C GLN A 966 15.87 -27.80 58.37
N THR A 967 14.61 -27.41 58.08
CA THR A 967 14.16 -26.00 58.17
C THR A 967 13.97 -25.46 59.59
N THR A 968 14.48 -26.15 60.61
CA THR A 968 14.56 -25.68 61.99
C THR A 968 15.97 -25.81 62.52
N LYS A 969 16.89 -25.00 61.97
CA LYS A 969 17.99 -24.37 62.73
C LYS A 969 18.75 -23.40 61.82
N GLU A 970 18.37 -22.13 61.97
CA GLU A 970 19.19 -20.92 62.07
C GLU A 970 18.57 -19.76 61.27
N ASN A 971 18.35 -18.68 62.02
CA ASN A 971 17.81 -17.38 61.59
C ASN A 971 18.78 -16.63 60.67
#